data_AF-E4ZIS0-F1
#
_entry.id   AF-E4ZIS0-F1
#
_cell.length_a   1.000
_cell.length_b   1.000
_cell.length_c   1.000
_cell.angle_alpha   90.00
_cell.angle_beta   90.00
_cell.angle_gamma   90.00
#
_symmetry.space_group_name_H-M   'P 1'
#
loop_
_entity.id
_entity.type
_entity.pdbx_description
1 polymer ?
#
loop_
_entity_poly.entity_id
_entity_poly.type
_entity_poly.pdbx_seq_one_letter_code
_entity_poly.pdbx_strand_id
1 'polypeptide(L)'
;MSPPSLSPRQLLTAALTLLAATTTTTLHGVRASSEHNQFKHVQWDDDNWTLSTNKLDQGHYQSRLTLANGYFGINVAAAGPFFEVDEPVDGDVISGWPLFSRRQGFSTIAGFWNAQPRTNGSNYPWLYQYGWESFVAGIPHWSGLLVEANGEMLNASVDSKHVSDFVASLNVKTGIAGWRYNWTPGGEEGAMVDVEYEMFVHKLFVNKAAVRLRLTATKDVNVTVYDVLDGEAAVRSDFVDKRFETDAPSIWSAVSPGNVTDVTAYIYSTLRGSEWVDFSTRSQVDDGAFGAGNVSTIAQSVRVELTAFRPTELNKFVGVASTDAFPNPQETAKNASRSGAEEGYQSLRQSHIDEWSTILAPDSVDDYHLPNGSLPNDPNVKELHILARTNPFYLLSNMVGPNAVVAAGNNTKLDIYSIPVCGLGSDCYGGMIFWDADVWMAPGVQVSHPQHAQNVIKYRVKHFEQAKSNVGTAYTSSKNQTGRFTPGGAVYPWTSARYGNCTGTGACFDYEYHLNGDISLAFNNHMIITGDGEYFNDTLLPISNSIAHFFAELLDYNETSRAYEIWNATDPDEYANQVNNIGFTTALIQRHFLETNEFNGWFGRQKKPTWADKASKMRLPINEEAGIITSSSWTIFSTTLTLTAWLISTIMLQNNPSTALQ
;
A
#
# COMPACT_ATOMS: atom_id res chain seq x y z
N MET A 1 -66.44 33.20 -27.71
CA MET A 1 -67.21 32.11 -27.07
C MET A 1 -66.23 31.05 -26.61
N SER A 2 -66.31 30.70 -25.33
CA SER A 2 -65.75 29.50 -24.69
C SER A 2 -66.95 28.78 -24.04
N PRO A 3 -66.93 27.48 -23.67
CA PRO A 3 -66.11 26.32 -24.07
C PRO A 3 -67.05 25.08 -24.40
N PRO A 4 -66.60 23.80 -24.36
CA PRO A 4 -66.36 23.12 -23.09
C PRO A 4 -65.02 22.39 -22.97
N SER A 5 -64.64 22.19 -21.71
CA SER A 5 -63.46 21.53 -21.16
C SER A 5 -63.44 20.01 -21.35
N LEU A 6 -62.28 19.45 -21.69
CA LEU A 6 -61.97 18.02 -21.58
C LEU A 6 -60.96 17.77 -20.45
N SER A 7 -61.15 16.66 -19.73
CA SER A 7 -60.46 16.34 -18.47
C SER A 7 -59.03 15.80 -18.65
N PRO A 8 -58.14 15.89 -17.63
CA PRO A 8 -56.74 15.45 -17.70
C PRO A 8 -56.50 13.93 -17.82
N ARG A 9 -57.56 13.10 -17.90
CA ARG A 9 -57.44 11.63 -17.95
C ARG A 9 -57.45 11.01 -19.35
N GLN A 10 -57.54 11.81 -20.42
CA GLN A 10 -57.60 11.29 -21.80
C GLN A 10 -56.36 11.62 -22.67
N LEU A 11 -55.38 12.33 -22.13
CA LEU A 11 -54.06 12.52 -22.77
C LEU A 11 -53.03 11.45 -22.37
N LEU A 12 -53.38 10.53 -21.46
CA LEU A 12 -52.45 9.54 -20.91
C LEU A 12 -52.48 8.15 -21.59
N THR A 13 -53.35 7.92 -22.57
CA THR A 13 -53.52 6.58 -23.19
C THR A 13 -53.01 6.47 -24.63
N ALA A 14 -52.46 7.52 -25.22
CA ALA A 14 -51.88 7.50 -26.56
C ALA A 14 -50.33 7.53 -26.60
N ALA A 15 -49.67 7.67 -25.45
CA ALA A 15 -48.20 7.64 -25.34
C ALA A 15 -47.65 6.30 -24.79
N LEU A 16 -48.52 5.32 -24.50
CA LEU A 16 -48.13 4.04 -23.88
C LEU A 16 -48.13 2.82 -24.83
N THR A 17 -48.33 3.02 -26.13
CA THR A 17 -48.38 1.92 -27.12
C THR A 17 -47.43 2.09 -28.31
N LEU A 18 -46.31 2.80 -28.12
CA LEU A 18 -45.23 2.88 -29.11
C LEU A 18 -43.81 2.63 -28.54
N LEU A 19 -43.70 1.95 -27.40
CA LEU A 19 -42.43 1.48 -26.83
C LEU A 19 -42.48 0.02 -26.36
N ALA A 20 -43.32 -0.79 -27.02
CA ALA A 20 -43.45 -2.22 -26.76
C ALA A 20 -43.20 -3.04 -28.03
N ALA A 21 -42.06 -2.81 -28.68
CA ALA A 21 -41.47 -3.73 -29.65
C ALA A 21 -40.02 -3.32 -29.90
N THR A 22 -39.10 -4.28 -29.87
CA THR A 22 -37.65 -4.16 -30.10
C THR A 22 -36.79 -3.70 -28.93
N THR A 23 -36.77 -4.51 -27.88
CA THR A 23 -35.51 -4.95 -27.24
C THR A 23 -35.80 -6.30 -26.62
N THR A 24 -35.66 -7.36 -27.41
CA THR A 24 -35.33 -8.68 -26.84
C THR A 24 -33.92 -8.54 -26.28
N THR A 25 -33.82 -7.98 -25.08
CA THR A 25 -32.71 -8.26 -24.18
C THR A 25 -32.80 -9.75 -23.92
N THR A 26 -32.00 -10.50 -24.68
CA THR A 26 -31.50 -11.78 -24.22
C THR A 26 -31.02 -11.55 -22.80
N LEU A 27 -31.71 -12.16 -21.83
CA LEU A 27 -31.13 -12.51 -20.55
C LEU A 27 -29.91 -13.37 -20.89
N HIS A 28 -28.80 -12.71 -21.21
CA HIS A 28 -27.48 -13.28 -21.05
C HIS A 28 -27.42 -13.55 -19.55
N GLY A 29 -27.60 -14.82 -19.20
CA GLY A 29 -27.30 -15.29 -17.86
C GLY A 29 -25.97 -14.67 -17.46
N VAL A 30 -25.93 -14.07 -16.27
CA VAL A 30 -24.69 -13.62 -15.65
C VAL A 30 -23.72 -14.78 -15.76
N ARG A 31 -22.80 -14.70 -16.71
CA ARG A 31 -21.71 -15.66 -16.86
C ARG A 31 -20.87 -15.42 -15.63
N ALA A 32 -20.89 -16.34 -14.68
CA ALA A 32 -19.96 -16.43 -13.57
C ALA A 32 -18.51 -16.74 -14.07
N SER A 33 -18.05 -16.14 -15.17
CA SER A 33 -16.92 -16.64 -15.96
C SER A 33 -15.96 -15.57 -16.52
N SER A 34 -15.90 -14.34 -16.01
CA SER A 34 -14.79 -13.43 -16.34
C SER A 34 -13.66 -13.51 -15.30
N GLU A 35 -14.00 -13.41 -14.01
CA GLU A 35 -13.02 -13.38 -12.91
C GLU A 35 -12.35 -14.74 -12.69
N HIS A 36 -13.11 -15.85 -12.64
CA HIS A 36 -12.53 -17.20 -12.56
C HIS A 36 -11.60 -17.55 -13.73
N ASN A 37 -11.83 -16.97 -14.92
CA ASN A 37 -10.96 -17.19 -16.08
C ASN A 37 -9.64 -16.42 -15.97
N GLN A 38 -9.59 -15.34 -15.19
CA GLN A 38 -8.38 -14.56 -14.95
C GLN A 38 -7.32 -15.37 -14.20
N PHE A 39 -7.75 -16.28 -13.32
CA PHE A 39 -6.86 -17.10 -12.48
C PHE A 39 -6.71 -18.55 -12.95
N LYS A 40 -7.10 -18.88 -14.19
CA LYS A 40 -7.10 -20.27 -14.71
C LYS A 40 -5.74 -20.99 -14.67
N HIS A 41 -4.65 -20.24 -14.58
CA HIS A 41 -3.28 -20.74 -14.49
C HIS A 41 -2.69 -20.63 -13.08
N VAL A 42 -3.48 -20.20 -12.10
CA VAL A 42 -3.07 -20.06 -10.71
C VAL A 42 -3.55 -21.28 -9.93
N GLN A 43 -2.68 -21.82 -9.09
CA GLN A 43 -2.94 -22.92 -8.20
C GLN A 43 -2.67 -22.51 -6.76
N TRP A 44 -3.42 -23.13 -5.84
CA TRP A 44 -3.26 -22.96 -4.41
C TRP A 44 -2.84 -24.29 -3.78
N ASP A 45 -1.71 -24.28 -3.07
CA ASP A 45 -1.29 -25.33 -2.16
C ASP A 45 -1.73 -24.95 -0.74
N ASP A 46 -2.67 -25.73 -0.23
CA ASP A 46 -3.35 -25.46 1.03
C ASP A 46 -2.53 -25.81 2.28
N ASP A 47 -1.65 -26.81 2.19
CA ASP A 47 -0.82 -27.21 3.32
C ASP A 47 0.31 -26.19 3.56
N ASN A 48 0.84 -25.66 2.46
CA ASN A 48 1.98 -24.74 2.46
C ASN A 48 1.60 -23.26 2.33
N TRP A 49 0.32 -22.96 2.07
CA TRP A 49 -0.19 -21.63 1.72
C TRP A 49 0.60 -20.98 0.60
N THR A 50 0.70 -21.69 -0.53
CA THR A 50 1.47 -21.24 -1.68
C THR A 50 0.57 -20.98 -2.86
N LEU A 51 0.62 -19.75 -3.37
CA LEU A 51 0.10 -19.43 -4.69
C LEU A 51 1.17 -19.74 -5.72
N SER A 52 0.80 -20.38 -6.82
CA SER A 52 1.71 -20.64 -7.93
C SER A 52 1.05 -20.43 -9.28
N THR A 53 1.83 -20.09 -10.30
CA THR A 53 1.36 -20.08 -11.69
C THR A 53 2.34 -20.75 -12.62
N ASN A 54 1.79 -21.40 -13.66
CA ASN A 54 2.56 -22.02 -14.73
C ASN A 54 2.54 -21.22 -16.05
N LYS A 55 2.00 -19.99 -16.02
CA LYS A 55 1.97 -19.10 -17.17
C LYS A 55 3.00 -18.00 -16.97
N LEU A 56 4.01 -17.95 -17.83
CA LEU A 56 4.90 -16.80 -17.94
C LEU A 56 4.14 -15.65 -18.61
N ASP A 57 4.00 -14.52 -17.90
CA ASP A 57 3.24 -13.35 -18.34
C ASP A 57 4.07 -12.09 -18.09
N GLN A 58 5.04 -11.84 -18.96
CA GLN A 58 6.00 -10.73 -18.83
C GLN A 58 5.35 -9.39 -19.19
N GLY A 59 5.87 -8.31 -18.63
CA GLY A 59 5.45 -6.95 -18.97
C GLY A 59 4.08 -6.55 -18.42
N HIS A 60 3.50 -7.29 -17.49
CA HIS A 60 2.18 -6.97 -16.93
C HIS A 60 2.25 -6.89 -15.41
N TYR A 61 1.93 -5.73 -14.82
CA TYR A 61 2.00 -5.56 -13.36
C TYR A 61 1.19 -6.60 -12.56
N GLN A 62 0.12 -7.17 -13.13
CA GLN A 62 -0.72 -8.18 -12.48
C GLN A 62 0.01 -9.51 -12.23
N SER A 63 1.09 -9.80 -12.95
CA SER A 63 1.89 -11.02 -12.79
C SER A 63 3.11 -10.83 -11.88
N ARG A 64 3.36 -9.59 -11.42
CA ARG A 64 4.51 -9.29 -10.56
C ARG A 64 4.28 -9.82 -9.14
N LEU A 65 5.35 -10.37 -8.56
CA LEU A 65 5.38 -10.67 -7.14
C LEU A 65 5.85 -9.45 -6.36
N THR A 66 5.30 -9.26 -5.16
CA THR A 66 5.67 -8.14 -4.27
C THR A 66 6.03 -8.68 -2.89
N LEU A 67 7.13 -8.18 -2.33
CA LEU A 67 7.61 -8.53 -0.99
C LEU A 67 8.03 -7.28 -0.22
N ALA A 68 7.80 -7.28 1.09
CA ALA A 68 8.22 -6.22 1.99
C ALA A 68 8.34 -6.76 3.43
N ASN A 69 9.00 -6.01 4.31
CA ASN A 69 9.08 -6.32 5.75
C ASN A 69 8.60 -5.17 6.66
N GLY A 70 7.94 -4.16 6.08
CA GLY A 70 7.50 -2.94 6.73
C GLY A 70 8.53 -1.81 6.71
N TYR A 71 9.82 -2.12 6.55
CA TYR A 71 10.87 -1.12 6.43
C TYR A 71 11.22 -0.83 4.97
N PHE A 72 11.37 -1.86 4.14
CA PHE A 72 11.56 -1.71 2.70
C PHE A 72 10.83 -2.80 1.92
N GLY A 73 10.60 -2.55 0.63
CA GLY A 73 9.85 -3.44 -0.24
C GLY A 73 10.28 -3.37 -1.69
N ILE A 74 9.79 -4.32 -2.47
CA ILE A 74 10.10 -4.48 -3.90
C ILE A 74 8.96 -5.22 -4.60
N ASN A 75 8.72 -4.90 -5.86
CA ASN A 75 8.05 -5.82 -6.78
C ASN A 75 9.02 -6.31 -7.87
N VAL A 76 8.76 -7.49 -8.42
CA VAL A 76 9.68 -8.18 -9.35
C VAL A 76 8.93 -8.82 -10.51
N ALA A 77 9.64 -8.98 -11.62
CA ALA A 77 9.12 -9.52 -12.88
C ALA A 77 8.49 -10.92 -12.73
N ALA A 78 7.64 -11.29 -13.70
CA ALA A 78 7.11 -12.64 -13.78
C ALA A 78 8.22 -13.69 -13.99
N ALA A 79 9.25 -13.37 -14.78
CA ALA A 79 10.32 -14.29 -15.15
C ALA A 79 11.37 -14.55 -14.04
N GLY A 80 11.37 -13.76 -12.96
CA GLY A 80 12.40 -13.87 -11.92
C GLY A 80 12.52 -12.60 -11.08
N PRO A 81 13.56 -12.51 -10.23
CA PRO A 81 13.78 -11.39 -9.31
C PRO A 81 14.32 -10.12 -10.02
N PHE A 82 13.79 -9.81 -11.20
CA PHE A 82 14.30 -8.78 -12.10
C PHE A 82 13.46 -7.50 -12.05
N PHE A 83 14.08 -6.38 -12.39
CA PHE A 83 13.37 -5.16 -12.75
C PHE A 83 12.66 -5.36 -14.10
N GLU A 84 11.45 -4.83 -14.22
CA GLU A 84 10.62 -4.95 -15.42
C GLU A 84 9.88 -3.64 -15.67
N VAL A 85 9.59 -3.34 -16.93
CA VAL A 85 8.72 -2.24 -17.33
C VAL A 85 7.47 -2.86 -17.95
N ASP A 86 6.28 -2.28 -17.67
CA ASP A 86 5.06 -2.80 -18.28
C ASP A 86 5.07 -2.59 -19.81
N GLU A 87 4.46 -3.54 -20.53
CA GLU A 87 4.03 -3.35 -21.89
C GLU A 87 2.71 -2.55 -21.91
N PRO A 88 2.50 -1.65 -22.88
CA PRO A 88 1.24 -0.93 -23.00
C PRO A 88 0.06 -1.89 -23.25
N VAL A 89 -0.98 -1.78 -22.42
CA VAL A 89 -2.26 -2.47 -22.62
C VAL A 89 -3.27 -1.44 -23.12
N ASP A 90 -3.89 -1.68 -24.28
CA ASP A 90 -4.79 -0.73 -24.94
C ASP A 90 -4.20 0.68 -25.12
N GLY A 91 -2.87 0.77 -25.24
CA GLY A 91 -2.13 2.02 -25.39
C GLY A 91 -1.79 2.74 -24.08
N ASP A 92 -2.13 2.18 -22.92
CA ASP A 92 -1.82 2.74 -21.61
C ASP A 92 -0.77 1.91 -20.86
N VAL A 93 0.26 2.59 -20.36
CA VAL A 93 1.35 2.05 -19.53
C VAL A 93 1.60 2.97 -18.34
N ILE A 94 0.64 3.81 -17.99
CA ILE A 94 0.81 4.88 -17.03
C ILE A 94 0.24 4.43 -15.68
N SER A 95 0.96 4.72 -14.59
CA SER A 95 0.45 4.63 -13.23
C SER A 95 -0.66 5.64 -13.01
N GLY A 96 -1.59 5.33 -12.12
CA GLY A 96 -2.71 6.22 -11.83
C GLY A 96 -2.32 7.57 -11.20
N TRP A 97 -3.34 8.30 -10.76
CA TRP A 97 -3.18 9.52 -10.00
C TRP A 97 -2.26 9.30 -8.77
N PRO A 98 -1.45 10.29 -8.34
CA PRO A 98 -1.28 11.62 -8.93
C PRO A 98 -0.10 11.71 -9.92
N LEU A 99 0.65 10.62 -10.09
CA LEU A 99 1.96 10.67 -10.74
C LEU A 99 1.88 10.66 -12.26
N PHE A 100 0.98 9.84 -12.82
CA PHE A 100 0.91 9.61 -14.27
C PHE A 100 2.29 9.30 -14.89
N SER A 101 3.11 8.54 -14.18
CA SER A 101 4.43 8.06 -14.62
C SER A 101 4.31 6.71 -15.32
N ARG A 102 5.33 6.32 -16.08
CA ARG A 102 5.45 4.96 -16.64
C ARG A 102 5.32 3.93 -15.51
N ARG A 103 4.51 2.90 -15.72
CA ARG A 103 4.35 1.75 -14.83
C ARG A 103 5.55 0.81 -15.00
N GLN A 104 6.18 0.47 -13.88
CA GLN A 104 7.42 -0.29 -13.85
C GLN A 104 7.63 -0.96 -12.49
N GLY A 105 8.66 -1.79 -12.42
CA GLY A 105 9.21 -2.30 -11.17
C GLY A 105 9.59 -1.15 -10.23
N PHE A 106 9.40 -1.34 -8.94
CA PHE A 106 9.61 -0.32 -7.93
C PHE A 106 10.11 -0.94 -6.64
N SER A 107 10.98 -0.21 -5.96
CA SER A 107 11.47 -0.53 -4.63
C SER A 107 11.63 0.76 -3.85
N THR A 108 11.30 0.75 -2.56
CA THR A 108 11.42 1.92 -1.70
C THR A 108 11.64 1.51 -0.24
N ILE A 109 11.85 2.52 0.60
CA ILE A 109 11.95 2.42 2.05
C ILE A 109 10.75 3.19 2.64
N ALA A 110 10.12 2.66 3.68
CA ALA A 110 9.08 3.37 4.41
C ALA A 110 9.61 4.73 4.89
N GLY A 111 8.89 5.80 4.57
CA GLY A 111 9.34 7.15 4.90
C GLY A 111 10.11 7.90 3.83
N PHE A 112 10.57 7.21 2.78
CA PHE A 112 11.48 7.76 1.79
C PHE A 112 10.71 8.54 0.71
N TRP A 113 10.16 9.69 1.09
CA TRP A 113 9.44 10.59 0.19
C TRP A 113 10.29 11.78 -0.23
N ASN A 114 10.16 12.20 -1.50
CA ASN A 114 10.76 13.40 -2.05
C ASN A 114 10.00 14.67 -1.63
N ALA A 115 10.47 15.82 -2.10
CA ALA A 115 9.69 17.05 -2.11
C ALA A 115 9.68 17.62 -3.53
N GLN A 116 8.52 18.04 -4.04
CA GLN A 116 8.44 18.63 -5.38
C GLN A 116 7.37 19.73 -5.47
N PRO A 117 7.63 20.82 -6.21
CA PRO A 117 6.72 21.97 -6.25
C PRO A 117 5.40 21.70 -6.99
N ARG A 118 5.35 20.69 -7.87
CA ARG A 118 4.19 20.36 -8.69
C ARG A 118 4.10 18.85 -8.94
N THR A 119 2.94 18.40 -9.35
CA THR A 119 2.68 17.04 -9.84
C THR A 119 1.89 17.07 -11.14
N ASN A 120 1.83 15.93 -11.83
CA ASN A 120 1.05 15.76 -13.05
C ASN A 120 -0.46 15.73 -12.77
N GLY A 121 -0.88 15.29 -11.58
CA GLY A 121 -2.28 15.23 -11.14
C GLY A 121 -2.52 15.80 -9.75
N SER A 122 -3.47 16.71 -9.61
CA SER A 122 -3.87 17.28 -8.31
C SER A 122 -5.33 17.69 -8.33
N ASN A 123 -6.00 17.53 -7.18
CA ASN A 123 -7.39 17.93 -6.99
C ASN A 123 -7.50 19.46 -6.78
N TYR A 124 -6.44 20.08 -6.25
CA TYR A 124 -6.38 21.51 -5.92
C TYR A 124 -5.08 22.18 -6.40
N PRO A 125 -4.84 22.32 -7.72
CA PRO A 125 -3.56 22.86 -8.24
C PRO A 125 -3.22 24.28 -7.77
N TRP A 126 -4.22 25.08 -7.39
CA TRP A 126 -4.01 26.43 -6.88
C TRP A 126 -3.34 26.45 -5.49
N LEU A 127 -3.34 25.33 -4.75
CA LEU A 127 -2.64 25.21 -3.46
C LEU A 127 -1.11 25.14 -3.58
N TYR A 128 -0.56 24.86 -4.76
CA TYR A 128 0.90 24.80 -4.97
C TYR A 128 1.64 26.10 -4.63
N GLN A 129 0.95 27.23 -4.56
CA GLN A 129 1.54 28.50 -4.14
C GLN A 129 1.85 28.56 -2.62
N TYR A 130 1.34 27.61 -1.84
CA TYR A 130 1.44 27.58 -0.37
C TYR A 130 2.28 26.42 0.17
N GLY A 131 2.71 25.49 -0.68
CA GLY A 131 3.48 24.33 -0.25
C GLY A 131 3.86 23.41 -1.41
N TRP A 132 4.80 22.51 -1.14
CA TRP A 132 5.24 21.48 -2.09
C TRP A 132 4.56 20.15 -1.77
N GLU A 133 4.46 19.31 -2.79
CA GLU A 133 4.03 17.92 -2.67
C GLU A 133 5.19 17.03 -2.21
N SER A 134 4.84 15.84 -1.74
CA SER A 134 5.81 14.82 -1.33
C SER A 134 5.31 13.45 -1.75
N PHE A 135 6.08 12.74 -2.58
CA PHE A 135 5.75 11.41 -3.09
C PHE A 135 6.88 10.43 -2.85
N VAL A 136 6.53 9.15 -2.79
CA VAL A 136 7.48 8.09 -2.45
C VAL A 136 8.58 8.08 -3.51
N ALA A 137 9.82 8.17 -3.07
CA ALA A 137 10.99 8.12 -3.92
C ALA A 137 11.48 6.68 -4.00
N GLY A 138 12.02 6.28 -5.15
CA GLY A 138 12.52 4.94 -5.36
C GLY A 138 13.96 4.77 -4.91
N ILE A 139 14.33 3.53 -4.59
CA ILE A 139 15.72 3.09 -4.48
C ILE A 139 16.08 2.19 -5.66
N PRO A 140 17.37 1.97 -5.97
CA PRO A 140 17.76 0.99 -6.97
C PRO A 140 17.12 -0.38 -6.71
N HIS A 141 16.57 -1.00 -7.76
CA HIS A 141 15.98 -2.33 -7.70
C HIS A 141 17.08 -3.33 -7.36
N TRP A 142 16.93 -3.96 -6.21
CA TRP A 142 18.07 -4.58 -5.55
C TRP A 142 18.16 -6.09 -5.77
N SER A 143 17.18 -6.76 -6.37
CA SER A 143 17.12 -8.23 -6.37
C SER A 143 17.79 -8.90 -7.58
N GLY A 144 18.23 -8.13 -8.58
CA GLY A 144 18.72 -8.67 -9.85
C GLY A 144 19.95 -9.59 -9.73
N LEU A 145 19.79 -10.83 -10.20
CA LEU A 145 20.85 -11.81 -10.50
C LEU A 145 20.64 -12.34 -11.92
N LEU A 146 21.15 -11.64 -12.93
CA LEU A 146 20.94 -11.96 -14.34
C LEU A 146 21.98 -12.98 -14.81
N VAL A 147 21.63 -13.83 -15.76
CA VAL A 147 22.53 -14.87 -16.29
C VAL A 147 22.69 -14.69 -17.79
N GLU A 148 23.93 -14.57 -18.26
CA GLU A 148 24.23 -14.54 -19.69
C GLU A 148 24.89 -15.85 -20.13
N ALA A 149 24.36 -16.43 -21.21
CA ALA A 149 24.90 -17.62 -21.84
C ALA A 149 24.59 -17.58 -23.34
N ASN A 150 25.55 -17.99 -24.18
CA ASN A 150 25.39 -18.04 -25.65
C ASN A 150 24.85 -16.74 -26.30
N GLY A 151 25.17 -15.57 -25.74
CA GLY A 151 24.72 -14.27 -26.25
C GLY A 151 23.26 -13.91 -25.91
N GLU A 152 22.59 -14.73 -25.10
CA GLU A 152 21.26 -14.44 -24.54
C GLU A 152 21.36 -14.10 -23.05
N MET A 153 20.55 -13.15 -22.61
CA MET A 153 20.44 -12.71 -21.22
C MET A 153 19.14 -13.22 -20.60
N LEU A 154 19.24 -13.96 -19.51
CA LEU A 154 18.12 -14.29 -18.64
C LEU A 154 17.80 -13.09 -17.74
N ASN A 155 16.75 -12.36 -18.12
CA ASN A 155 16.22 -11.20 -17.41
C ASN A 155 14.68 -11.14 -17.55
N ALA A 156 14.07 -10.01 -17.18
CA ALA A 156 12.61 -9.82 -17.28
C ALA A 156 12.05 -9.95 -18.71
N SER A 157 12.88 -9.80 -19.75
CA SER A 157 12.51 -9.85 -21.17
C SER A 157 13.08 -11.07 -21.88
N VAL A 158 13.41 -12.15 -21.14
CA VAL A 158 13.84 -13.43 -21.73
C VAL A 158 12.82 -13.91 -22.79
N ASP A 159 13.31 -14.49 -23.88
CA ASP A 159 12.41 -15.03 -24.91
C ASP A 159 11.61 -16.20 -24.31
N SER A 160 10.30 -16.02 -24.18
CA SER A 160 9.39 -17.03 -23.66
C SER A 160 9.45 -18.38 -24.41
N LYS A 161 9.92 -18.41 -25.66
CA LYS A 161 10.12 -19.66 -26.42
C LYS A 161 11.31 -20.48 -25.92
N HIS A 162 12.25 -19.85 -25.25
CA HIS A 162 13.44 -20.49 -24.68
C HIS A 162 13.23 -20.91 -23.23
N VAL A 163 12.04 -20.65 -22.66
CA VAL A 163 11.64 -21.03 -21.31
C VAL A 163 10.59 -22.13 -21.37
N SER A 164 10.77 -23.19 -20.58
CA SER A 164 9.84 -24.31 -20.46
C SER A 164 9.71 -24.75 -19.00
N ASP A 165 8.66 -25.54 -18.69
CA ASP A 165 8.36 -26.02 -17.33
C ASP A 165 8.30 -24.89 -16.28
N PHE A 166 7.76 -23.74 -16.68
CA PHE A 166 7.72 -22.54 -15.85
C PHE A 166 6.78 -22.68 -14.66
N VAL A 167 7.28 -22.30 -13.49
CA VAL A 167 6.52 -22.10 -12.26
C VAL A 167 7.05 -20.85 -11.56
N ALA A 168 6.17 -19.90 -11.28
CA ALA A 168 6.41 -18.84 -10.29
C ALA A 168 5.51 -19.08 -9.07
N SER A 169 5.99 -18.78 -7.88
CA SER A 169 5.29 -19.07 -6.63
C SER A 169 5.54 -18.03 -5.54
N LEU A 170 4.55 -17.86 -4.67
CA LEU A 170 4.63 -17.05 -3.45
C LEU A 170 4.05 -17.87 -2.30
N ASN A 171 4.92 -18.25 -1.36
CA ASN A 171 4.53 -18.89 -0.11
C ASN A 171 4.21 -17.81 0.93
N VAL A 172 2.93 -17.53 1.17
CA VAL A 172 2.50 -16.45 2.07
C VAL A 172 2.67 -16.79 3.54
N LYS A 173 2.76 -18.08 3.88
CA LYS A 173 3.08 -18.55 5.25
C LYS A 173 4.50 -18.19 5.68
N THR A 174 5.42 -18.13 4.73
CA THR A 174 6.84 -17.92 4.98
C THR A 174 7.40 -16.65 4.36
N GLY A 175 6.64 -15.94 3.53
CA GLY A 175 7.07 -14.72 2.85
C GLY A 175 8.17 -14.93 1.80
N ILE A 176 8.17 -16.10 1.16
CA ILE A 176 9.19 -16.49 0.18
C ILE A 176 8.59 -16.54 -1.23
N ALA A 177 9.21 -15.81 -2.16
CA ALA A 177 8.92 -15.91 -3.58
C ALA A 177 9.92 -16.86 -4.27
N GLY A 178 9.46 -17.62 -5.26
CA GLY A 178 10.30 -18.58 -5.97
C GLY A 178 9.92 -18.76 -7.43
N TRP A 179 10.92 -19.06 -8.26
CA TRP A 179 10.77 -19.37 -9.68
C TRP A 179 11.54 -20.64 -10.01
N ARG A 180 10.96 -21.46 -10.88
CA ARG A 180 11.62 -22.63 -11.44
C ARG A 180 11.25 -22.79 -12.90
N TYR A 181 12.23 -23.01 -13.76
CA TYR A 181 12.01 -23.29 -15.18
C TYR A 181 13.28 -23.84 -15.83
N ASN A 182 13.10 -24.46 -16.99
CA ASN A 182 14.18 -24.82 -17.90
C ASN A 182 14.39 -23.68 -18.90
N TRP A 183 15.62 -23.16 -18.97
CA TRP A 183 16.04 -22.15 -19.93
C TRP A 183 17.05 -22.73 -20.92
N THR A 184 16.85 -22.50 -22.21
CA THR A 184 17.75 -22.95 -23.28
C THR A 184 18.38 -21.74 -23.99
N PRO A 185 19.50 -21.20 -23.48
CA PRO A 185 20.13 -20.00 -24.03
C PRO A 185 20.59 -20.17 -25.47
N GLY A 186 20.13 -19.27 -26.35
CA GLY A 186 20.41 -19.28 -27.78
C GLY A 186 19.48 -20.17 -28.60
N GLY A 187 18.42 -20.73 -28.00
CA GLY A 187 17.44 -21.59 -28.67
C GLY A 187 17.78 -23.08 -28.69
N GLU A 188 17.16 -23.86 -29.58
CA GLU A 188 17.12 -25.34 -29.53
C GLU A 188 18.48 -26.06 -29.53
N GLU A 189 19.56 -25.42 -29.98
CA GLU A 189 20.92 -25.99 -29.98
C GLU A 189 21.68 -25.75 -28.67
N GLY A 190 21.15 -24.92 -27.76
CA GLY A 190 21.76 -24.55 -26.48
C GLY A 190 21.80 -25.67 -25.45
N ALA A 191 22.69 -25.56 -24.45
CA ALA A 191 22.62 -26.42 -23.27
C ALA A 191 21.43 -26.00 -22.41
N MET A 192 20.50 -26.92 -22.15
CA MET A 192 19.39 -26.65 -21.23
C MET A 192 19.93 -26.46 -19.81
N VAL A 193 19.48 -25.39 -19.15
CA VAL A 193 19.80 -25.04 -17.76
C VAL A 193 18.52 -25.03 -16.95
N ASP A 194 18.42 -25.90 -15.93
CA ASP A 194 17.40 -25.79 -14.88
C ASP A 194 17.77 -24.61 -13.98
N VAL A 195 16.87 -23.64 -13.94
CA VAL A 195 17.02 -22.37 -13.23
C VAL A 195 16.05 -22.38 -12.05
N GLU A 196 16.58 -22.10 -10.87
CA GLU A 196 15.77 -21.86 -9.67
C GLU A 196 16.18 -20.56 -9.00
N TYR A 197 15.20 -19.70 -8.77
CA TYR A 197 15.33 -18.52 -7.93
C TYR A 197 14.48 -18.66 -6.67
N GLU A 198 14.99 -18.14 -5.55
CA GLU A 198 14.22 -17.98 -4.32
C GLU A 198 14.63 -16.68 -3.62
N MET A 199 13.67 -15.86 -3.19
CA MET A 199 13.96 -14.59 -2.53
C MET A 199 13.01 -14.28 -1.37
N PHE A 200 13.52 -13.51 -0.41
CA PHE A 200 12.73 -12.97 0.70
C PHE A 200 13.29 -11.63 1.20
N VAL A 201 12.42 -10.81 1.78
CA VAL A 201 12.77 -9.59 2.52
C VAL A 201 12.68 -9.92 4.00
N HIS A 202 13.78 -9.85 4.75
CA HIS A 202 13.85 -10.48 6.07
C HIS A 202 12.90 -9.79 7.07
N LYS A 203 11.96 -10.55 7.65
CA LYS A 203 10.92 -10.04 8.54
C LYS A 203 11.43 -9.55 9.90
N LEU A 204 12.36 -10.27 10.54
CA LEU A 204 12.99 -9.87 11.81
C LEU A 204 14.10 -8.80 11.64
N PHE A 205 15.12 -9.10 10.83
CA PHE A 205 16.23 -8.18 10.58
C PHE A 205 15.87 -7.19 9.46
N VAL A 206 15.26 -6.07 9.83
CA VAL A 206 14.63 -5.11 8.90
C VAL A 206 15.53 -4.61 7.77
N ASN A 207 16.85 -4.63 7.93
CA ASN A 207 17.81 -4.16 6.92
C ASN A 207 18.26 -5.25 5.93
N LYS A 208 17.86 -6.51 6.10
CA LYS A 208 18.36 -7.65 5.31
C LYS A 208 17.34 -8.16 4.29
N ALA A 209 17.82 -8.57 3.11
CA ALA A 209 17.10 -9.41 2.16
C ALA A 209 18.08 -10.39 1.48
N ALA A 210 17.56 -11.44 0.85
CA ALA A 210 18.41 -12.40 0.14
C ALA A 210 17.73 -12.92 -1.13
N VAL A 211 18.57 -13.25 -2.12
CA VAL A 211 18.19 -13.92 -3.37
C VAL A 211 19.13 -15.10 -3.58
N ARG A 212 18.59 -16.30 -3.76
CA ARG A 212 19.33 -17.49 -4.20
C ARG A 212 19.06 -17.73 -5.68
N LEU A 213 20.13 -17.98 -6.42
CA LEU A 213 20.11 -18.52 -7.78
C LEU A 213 20.78 -19.88 -7.75
N ARG A 214 20.09 -20.91 -8.26
CA ARG A 214 20.65 -22.25 -8.47
C ARG A 214 20.53 -22.61 -9.95
N LEU A 215 21.64 -23.01 -10.55
CA LEU A 215 21.74 -23.39 -11.96
C LEU A 215 22.22 -24.83 -12.09
N THR A 216 21.52 -25.64 -12.88
CA THR A 216 21.94 -27.01 -13.22
C THR A 216 21.89 -27.23 -14.72
N ALA A 217 23.05 -27.27 -15.37
CA ALA A 217 23.14 -27.45 -16.82
C ALA A 217 23.16 -28.95 -17.22
N THR A 218 22.57 -29.28 -18.36
CA THR A 218 22.62 -30.64 -18.93
C THR A 218 23.95 -31.00 -19.59
N LYS A 219 24.78 -30.00 -19.87
CA LYS A 219 26.12 -30.12 -20.46
C LYS A 219 27.03 -29.08 -19.80
N ASP A 220 28.33 -29.26 -19.96
CA ASP A 220 29.29 -28.24 -19.53
C ASP A 220 29.04 -26.94 -20.32
N VAL A 221 28.84 -25.84 -19.61
CA VAL A 221 28.58 -24.52 -20.21
C VAL A 221 29.11 -23.42 -19.30
N ASN A 222 29.73 -22.42 -19.89
CA ASN A 222 30.18 -21.23 -19.17
C ASN A 222 29.09 -20.17 -19.23
N VAL A 223 28.78 -19.60 -18.07
CA VAL A 223 27.82 -18.50 -17.95
C VAL A 223 28.48 -17.33 -17.23
N THR A 224 27.99 -16.13 -17.47
CA THR A 224 28.32 -14.95 -16.66
C THR A 224 27.11 -14.60 -15.82
N VAL A 225 27.28 -14.50 -14.51
CA VAL A 225 26.21 -14.03 -13.61
C VAL A 225 26.48 -12.59 -13.25
N TYR A 226 25.45 -11.75 -13.37
CA TYR A 226 25.50 -10.32 -13.07
C TYR A 226 24.67 -10.03 -11.82
N ASP A 227 25.32 -9.47 -10.81
CA ASP A 227 24.67 -8.85 -9.66
C ASP A 227 24.43 -7.38 -9.96
N VAL A 228 23.15 -7.00 -10.04
CA VAL A 228 22.72 -5.66 -10.47
C VAL A 228 21.93 -4.97 -9.36
N LEU A 229 22.30 -3.73 -9.08
CA LEU A 229 21.43 -2.74 -8.43
C LEU A 229 20.93 -1.80 -9.52
N ASP A 230 19.68 -1.97 -9.96
CA ASP A 230 19.14 -1.27 -11.14
C ASP A 230 18.53 0.08 -10.75
N GLY A 231 19.18 1.16 -11.16
CA GLY A 231 18.78 2.53 -10.88
C GLY A 231 17.49 2.97 -11.55
N GLU A 232 16.93 2.23 -12.51
CA GLU A 232 15.66 2.59 -13.15
C GLU A 232 14.50 2.66 -12.16
N ALA A 233 14.54 1.88 -11.07
CA ALA A 233 13.55 1.95 -9.99
C ALA A 233 13.72 3.19 -9.09
N ALA A 234 14.86 3.88 -9.12
CA ALA A 234 15.17 5.05 -8.29
C ALA A 234 14.49 6.35 -8.78
N VAL A 235 13.23 6.26 -9.20
CA VAL A 235 12.44 7.41 -9.66
C VAL A 235 12.24 8.42 -8.53
N ARG A 236 12.28 9.72 -8.87
CA ARG A 236 12.18 10.84 -7.90
C ARG A 236 13.29 10.86 -6.84
N SER A 237 14.40 10.18 -7.10
CA SER A 237 15.60 10.22 -6.28
C SER A 237 16.76 10.83 -7.05
N ASP A 238 17.60 11.58 -6.35
CA ASP A 238 18.86 12.09 -6.84
C ASP A 238 19.97 11.09 -6.53
N PHE A 239 20.87 10.86 -7.49
CA PHE A 239 22.04 10.01 -7.29
C PHE A 239 23.03 10.67 -6.32
N VAL A 240 23.58 9.88 -5.39
CA VAL A 240 24.58 10.35 -4.42
C VAL A 240 25.94 9.78 -4.75
N ASP A 241 26.09 8.45 -4.72
CA ASP A 241 27.36 7.77 -5.00
C ASP A 241 27.12 6.28 -5.31
N LYS A 242 28.10 5.59 -5.88
CA LYS A 242 28.10 4.14 -6.07
C LYS A 242 29.53 3.60 -6.06
N ARG A 243 29.70 2.33 -5.68
CA ARG A 243 31.03 1.73 -5.66
C ARG A 243 31.02 0.22 -5.84
N PHE A 244 31.97 -0.24 -6.65
CA PHE A 244 32.44 -1.62 -6.66
C PHE A 244 33.57 -1.77 -5.63
N GLU A 245 33.37 -2.63 -4.64
CA GLU A 245 34.41 -2.91 -3.63
C GLU A 245 35.35 -3.97 -4.18
N THR A 246 36.65 -3.69 -4.26
CA THR A 246 37.64 -4.62 -4.80
C THR A 246 38.06 -5.70 -3.79
N ASP A 247 37.94 -5.40 -2.50
CA ASP A 247 38.35 -6.22 -1.35
C ASP A 247 37.26 -7.15 -0.82
N ALA A 248 36.02 -6.99 -1.27
CA ALA A 248 34.88 -7.83 -0.90
C ALA A 248 33.99 -8.06 -2.14
N PRO A 249 33.25 -9.19 -2.24
CA PRO A 249 32.32 -9.47 -3.35
C PRO A 249 31.07 -8.58 -3.35
N SER A 250 31.25 -7.27 -3.12
CA SER A 250 30.21 -6.31 -2.85
C SER A 250 30.18 -5.15 -3.84
N ILE A 251 28.96 -4.67 -4.11
CA ILE A 251 28.66 -3.40 -4.77
C ILE A 251 27.67 -2.62 -3.91
N TRP A 252 27.65 -1.30 -4.05
CA TRP A 252 26.60 -0.50 -3.45
C TRP A 252 26.27 0.74 -4.28
N SER A 253 25.05 1.24 -4.10
CA SER A 253 24.55 2.48 -4.67
C SER A 253 23.83 3.28 -3.59
N ALA A 254 23.93 4.61 -3.67
CA ALA A 254 23.35 5.54 -2.73
C ALA A 254 22.53 6.61 -3.47
N VAL A 255 21.35 6.89 -2.93
CA VAL A 255 20.41 7.86 -3.49
C VAL A 255 19.79 8.72 -2.39
N SER A 256 19.38 9.92 -2.74
CA SER A 256 18.68 10.89 -1.90
C SER A 256 17.27 11.09 -2.44
N PRO A 257 16.21 11.22 -1.63
CA PRO A 257 14.92 11.61 -2.16
C PRO A 257 15.05 13.01 -2.77
N GLY A 258 14.46 13.23 -3.94
CA GLY A 258 14.59 14.50 -4.67
C GLY A 258 14.21 15.70 -3.81
N ASN A 259 15.06 16.74 -3.81
CA ASN A 259 14.92 17.95 -2.98
C ASN A 259 14.83 17.71 -1.46
N VAL A 260 15.27 16.56 -0.95
CA VAL A 260 15.42 16.26 0.49
C VAL A 260 16.87 15.84 0.73
N THR A 261 17.74 16.81 1.00
CA THR A 261 19.20 16.64 0.94
C THR A 261 19.84 16.11 2.22
N ASP A 262 19.11 16.09 3.34
CA ASP A 262 19.53 15.51 4.61
C ASP A 262 19.18 14.01 4.71
N VAL A 263 18.56 13.46 3.66
CA VAL A 263 18.16 12.06 3.60
C VAL A 263 18.96 11.29 2.57
N THR A 264 19.63 10.22 2.99
CA THR A 264 20.36 9.35 2.05
C THR A 264 20.10 7.89 2.39
N ALA A 265 19.78 7.11 1.36
CA ALA A 265 19.65 5.66 1.42
C ALA A 265 20.87 4.99 0.80
N TYR A 266 21.32 3.89 1.41
CA TYR A 266 22.38 3.02 0.91
C TYR A 266 21.84 1.61 0.68
N ILE A 267 22.16 1.07 -0.49
CA ILE A 267 21.75 -0.26 -0.93
C ILE A 267 23.05 -1.02 -1.23
N TYR A 268 23.33 -2.03 -0.42
CA TYR A 268 24.49 -2.91 -0.57
C TYR A 268 24.06 -4.28 -1.08
N SER A 269 24.87 -4.85 -1.96
CA SER A 269 24.81 -6.26 -2.35
C SER A 269 26.14 -6.91 -2.04
N THR A 270 26.13 -8.14 -1.51
CA THR A 270 27.31 -8.98 -1.31
C THR A 270 27.02 -10.37 -1.81
N LEU A 271 27.89 -10.89 -2.68
CA LEU A 271 27.76 -12.23 -3.26
C LEU A 271 28.46 -13.29 -2.43
N ARG A 272 27.89 -14.50 -2.42
CA ARG A 272 28.52 -15.74 -1.96
C ARG A 272 28.10 -16.87 -2.88
N GLY A 273 29.00 -17.78 -3.21
CA GLY A 273 28.74 -18.87 -4.15
C GLY A 273 29.19 -20.23 -3.62
N SER A 274 28.92 -21.26 -4.41
CA SER A 274 29.48 -22.60 -4.21
C SER A 274 31.00 -22.58 -4.32
N GLU A 275 31.68 -23.61 -3.82
CA GLU A 275 33.16 -23.69 -3.80
C GLU A 275 33.81 -23.59 -5.20
N TRP A 276 33.05 -23.93 -6.25
CA TRP A 276 33.48 -23.85 -7.65
C TRP A 276 33.06 -22.57 -8.37
N VAL A 277 32.55 -21.57 -7.65
CA VAL A 277 32.38 -20.20 -8.19
C VAL A 277 33.66 -19.42 -7.95
N ASP A 278 34.38 -19.10 -9.02
CA ASP A 278 35.64 -18.36 -8.92
C ASP A 278 35.41 -16.84 -8.85
N PHE A 279 35.34 -16.31 -7.63
CA PHE A 279 35.23 -14.87 -7.38
C PHE A 279 36.47 -14.06 -7.78
N SER A 280 37.60 -14.69 -8.15
CA SER A 280 38.74 -13.96 -8.73
C SER A 280 38.45 -13.44 -10.14
N THR A 281 37.47 -14.04 -10.82
CA THR A 281 36.99 -13.58 -12.15
C THR A 281 36.09 -12.35 -12.07
N ARG A 282 35.79 -11.87 -10.85
CA ARG A 282 34.82 -10.82 -10.63
C ARG A 282 35.29 -9.50 -11.22
N SER A 283 34.40 -8.81 -11.91
CA SER A 283 34.69 -7.51 -12.52
C SER A 283 33.54 -6.54 -12.34
N GLN A 284 33.87 -5.25 -12.25
CA GLN A 284 32.88 -4.20 -12.39
C GLN A 284 32.35 -4.20 -13.83
N VAL A 285 31.04 -4.04 -13.99
CA VAL A 285 30.40 -3.86 -15.28
C VAL A 285 30.38 -2.38 -15.63
N ASP A 286 30.63 -2.06 -16.89
CA ASP A 286 30.62 -0.68 -17.38
C ASP A 286 29.23 -0.04 -17.28
N ASP A 287 29.21 1.27 -17.04
CA ASP A 287 27.98 2.05 -16.97
C ASP A 287 27.21 1.97 -18.31
N GLY A 288 25.88 1.87 -18.21
CA GLY A 288 24.99 1.76 -19.37
C GLY A 288 24.81 0.34 -19.92
N ALA A 289 25.45 -0.68 -19.33
CA ALA A 289 25.20 -2.08 -19.70
C ALA A 289 23.81 -2.59 -19.30
N PHE A 290 23.18 -1.97 -18.29
CA PHE A 290 21.86 -2.31 -17.79
C PHE A 290 20.97 -1.06 -17.65
N GLY A 291 19.66 -1.26 -17.80
CA GLY A 291 18.66 -0.20 -17.72
C GLY A 291 18.72 0.79 -18.90
N ALA A 292 18.04 1.93 -18.77
CA ALA A 292 18.09 3.01 -19.76
C ALA A 292 19.26 3.99 -19.50
N GLY A 293 20.29 3.54 -18.77
CA GLY A 293 21.48 4.33 -18.44
C GLY A 293 21.36 5.21 -17.18
N ASN A 294 20.50 4.84 -16.22
CA ASN A 294 20.42 5.55 -14.94
C ASN A 294 21.78 5.53 -14.19
N VAL A 295 22.24 6.70 -13.75
CA VAL A 295 23.56 6.87 -13.11
C VAL A 295 23.69 6.14 -11.76
N SER A 296 22.57 5.85 -11.09
CA SER A 296 22.55 5.08 -9.84
C SER A 296 22.63 3.56 -10.06
N THR A 297 22.57 3.09 -11.31
CA THR A 297 22.82 1.69 -11.64
C THR A 297 24.28 1.32 -11.39
N ILE A 298 24.49 0.18 -10.76
CA ILE A 298 25.80 -0.46 -10.62
C ILE A 298 25.67 -1.97 -10.73
N ALA A 299 26.65 -2.61 -11.36
CA ALA A 299 26.70 -4.05 -11.45
C ALA A 299 28.11 -4.60 -11.31
N GLN A 300 28.18 -5.85 -10.85
CA GLN A 300 29.37 -6.68 -10.89
C GLN A 300 29.04 -8.00 -11.59
N SER A 301 30.02 -8.57 -12.28
CA SER A 301 29.90 -9.86 -12.94
C SER A 301 30.83 -10.89 -12.30
N VAL A 302 30.49 -12.17 -12.40
CA VAL A 302 31.34 -13.31 -12.05
C VAL A 302 31.15 -14.40 -13.10
N ARG A 303 32.25 -15.02 -13.53
CA ARG A 303 32.18 -16.17 -14.46
C ARG A 303 31.90 -17.43 -13.68
N VAL A 304 31.00 -18.24 -14.19
CA VAL A 304 30.58 -19.50 -13.56
C VAL A 304 30.68 -20.61 -14.59
N GLU A 305 31.50 -21.61 -14.29
CA GLU A 305 31.63 -22.82 -15.10
C GLU A 305 30.62 -23.85 -14.60
N LEU A 306 29.52 -24.03 -15.32
CA LEU A 306 28.53 -25.05 -15.01
C LEU A 306 29.02 -26.39 -15.54
N THR A 307 29.20 -27.35 -14.63
CA THR A 307 29.49 -28.74 -14.97
C THR A 307 28.18 -29.50 -15.14
N ALA A 308 28.10 -30.35 -16.15
CA ALA A 308 26.92 -31.15 -16.46
C ALA A 308 26.37 -31.84 -15.20
N PHE A 309 25.07 -31.62 -14.94
CA PHE A 309 24.29 -32.20 -13.83
C PHE A 309 24.77 -31.85 -12.42
N ARG A 310 25.69 -30.88 -12.25
CA ARG A 310 26.10 -30.37 -10.94
C ARG A 310 25.39 -29.06 -10.63
N PRO A 311 24.50 -29.01 -9.61
CA PRO A 311 23.88 -27.77 -9.18
C PRO A 311 24.95 -26.77 -8.73
N THR A 312 24.86 -25.53 -9.20
CA THR A 312 25.75 -24.43 -8.82
C THR A 312 24.92 -23.29 -8.26
N GLU A 313 25.20 -22.92 -7.02
CA GLU A 313 24.47 -21.85 -6.33
C GLU A 313 25.28 -20.56 -6.23
N LEU A 314 24.60 -19.44 -6.47
CA LEU A 314 25.05 -18.09 -6.17
C LEU A 314 23.96 -17.39 -5.33
N ASN A 315 24.37 -16.85 -4.20
CA ASN A 315 23.50 -16.13 -3.26
C ASN A 315 23.91 -14.66 -3.22
N LYS A 316 22.89 -13.79 -3.25
CA LYS A 316 23.01 -12.35 -3.12
C LYS A 316 22.38 -11.92 -1.81
N PHE A 317 23.14 -11.21 -0.98
CA PHE A 317 22.70 -10.69 0.30
C PHE A 317 22.62 -9.18 0.25
N VAL A 318 21.42 -8.66 0.49
CA VAL A 318 21.12 -7.25 0.33
C VAL A 318 20.99 -6.58 1.70
N GLY A 319 21.60 -5.40 1.80
CA GLY A 319 21.52 -4.53 2.95
C GLY A 319 20.96 -3.17 2.56
N VAL A 320 19.91 -2.71 3.24
CA VAL A 320 19.26 -1.42 2.96
C VAL A 320 19.14 -0.60 4.24
N ALA A 321 19.54 0.67 4.21
CA ALA A 321 19.33 1.59 5.32
C ALA A 321 19.27 3.05 4.83
N SER A 322 18.52 3.91 5.52
CA SER A 322 18.46 5.35 5.26
C SER A 322 18.62 6.16 6.54
N THR A 323 19.04 7.43 6.41
CA THR A 323 19.18 8.35 7.54
C THR A 323 17.88 8.61 8.29
N ASP A 324 16.72 8.37 7.65
CA ASP A 324 15.42 8.49 8.28
C ASP A 324 15.28 7.54 9.48
N ALA A 325 15.73 6.30 9.36
CA ALA A 325 15.65 5.31 10.42
C ALA A 325 16.97 5.09 11.17
N PHE A 326 18.12 5.24 10.49
CA PHE A 326 19.42 4.84 11.03
C PHE A 326 20.42 6.01 10.96
N PRO A 327 21.12 6.36 12.06
CA PRO A 327 22.07 7.49 12.05
C PRO A 327 23.27 7.28 11.13
N ASN A 328 23.74 6.04 10.97
CA ASN A 328 24.85 5.66 10.07
C ASN A 328 24.34 4.67 9.01
N PRO A 329 23.58 5.12 8.00
CA PRO A 329 22.91 4.20 7.08
C PRO A 329 23.88 3.43 6.20
N GLN A 330 25.00 4.03 5.77
CA GLN A 330 25.99 3.32 4.96
C GLN A 330 26.58 2.12 5.70
N GLU A 331 27.00 2.32 6.94
CA GLU A 331 27.54 1.24 7.79
C GLU A 331 26.46 0.20 8.12
N THR A 332 25.24 0.63 8.40
CA THR A 332 24.10 -0.27 8.67
C THR A 332 23.81 -1.17 7.48
N ALA A 333 23.68 -0.61 6.27
CA ALA A 333 23.43 -1.36 5.04
C ALA A 333 24.59 -2.31 4.72
N LYS A 334 25.84 -1.82 4.82
CA LYS A 334 27.04 -2.64 4.61
C LYS A 334 27.08 -3.84 5.56
N ASN A 335 26.87 -3.62 6.85
CA ASN A 335 26.90 -4.66 7.86
C ASN A 335 25.75 -5.66 7.68
N ALA A 336 24.55 -5.20 7.31
CA ALA A 336 23.41 -6.07 7.01
C ALA A 336 23.72 -7.03 5.84
N SER A 337 24.24 -6.50 4.73
CA SER A 337 24.61 -7.29 3.55
C SER A 337 25.75 -8.28 3.85
N ARG A 338 26.85 -7.81 4.46
CA ARG A 338 28.03 -8.65 4.74
C ARG A 338 27.77 -9.71 5.81
N SER A 339 27.11 -9.35 6.92
CA SER A 339 26.76 -10.35 7.94
C SER A 339 25.76 -11.38 7.42
N GLY A 340 24.83 -10.99 6.54
CA GLY A 340 23.96 -11.94 5.84
C GLY A 340 24.76 -12.93 5.00
N ALA A 341 25.78 -12.44 4.26
CA ALA A 341 26.66 -13.28 3.48
C ALA A 341 27.51 -14.23 4.36
N GLU A 342 28.00 -13.77 5.51
CA GLU A 342 28.75 -14.59 6.48
C GLU A 342 27.89 -15.70 7.08
N GLU A 343 26.67 -15.34 7.51
CA GLU A 343 25.68 -16.26 8.10
C GLU A 343 25.20 -17.32 7.09
N GLY A 344 25.02 -16.91 5.83
CA GLY A 344 24.63 -17.78 4.72
C GLY A 344 23.11 -17.92 4.54
N TYR A 345 22.71 -18.31 3.34
CA TYR A 345 21.31 -18.25 2.89
C TYR A 345 20.36 -19.09 3.75
N GLN A 346 20.76 -20.32 4.08
CA GLN A 346 19.89 -21.27 4.79
C GLN A 346 19.59 -20.83 6.23
N SER A 347 20.58 -20.31 6.95
CA SER A 347 20.38 -19.76 8.30
C SER A 347 19.45 -18.55 8.26
N LEU A 348 19.73 -17.62 7.34
CA LEU A 348 18.94 -16.39 7.18
C LEU A 348 17.48 -16.69 6.79
N ARG A 349 17.28 -17.69 5.93
CA ARG A 349 15.96 -18.19 5.54
C ARG A 349 15.23 -18.82 6.72
N GLN A 350 15.92 -19.61 7.54
CA GLN A 350 15.31 -20.23 8.71
C GLN A 350 14.84 -19.18 9.71
N SER A 351 15.69 -18.21 10.08
CA SER A 351 15.29 -17.12 10.99
C SER A 351 14.16 -16.24 10.43
N HIS A 352 14.09 -16.10 9.10
CA HIS A 352 12.99 -15.43 8.43
C HIS A 352 11.66 -16.19 8.60
N ILE A 353 11.68 -17.50 8.34
CA ILE A 353 10.52 -18.39 8.49
C ILE A 353 10.07 -18.44 9.95
N ASP A 354 11.03 -18.55 10.87
CA ASP A 354 10.75 -18.59 12.30
C ASP A 354 9.99 -17.33 12.73
N GLU A 355 10.41 -16.14 12.29
CA GLU A 355 9.68 -14.90 12.58
C GLU A 355 8.27 -14.91 11.97
N TRP A 356 8.11 -15.29 10.70
CA TRP A 356 6.77 -15.38 10.09
C TRP A 356 5.85 -16.37 10.82
N SER A 357 6.40 -17.47 11.35
CA SER A 357 5.62 -18.45 12.12
C SER A 357 5.08 -17.89 13.44
N THR A 358 5.66 -16.80 13.96
CA THR A 358 5.14 -16.08 15.14
C THR A 358 4.11 -15.01 14.78
N ILE A 359 4.07 -14.59 13.52
CA ILE A 359 3.21 -13.51 13.04
C ILE A 359 1.96 -14.08 12.37
N LEU A 360 2.13 -14.93 11.35
CA LEU A 360 1.04 -15.47 10.54
C LEU A 360 0.85 -16.97 10.82
N ALA A 361 0.53 -17.29 12.07
CA ALA A 361 0.30 -18.66 12.51
C ALA A 361 -1.06 -19.20 12.03
N PRO A 362 -1.27 -20.54 11.95
CA PRO A 362 -2.54 -21.13 11.55
C PRO A 362 -3.76 -20.66 12.35
N ASP A 363 -3.58 -20.29 13.61
CA ASP A 363 -4.62 -19.78 14.50
C ASP A 363 -4.82 -18.26 14.42
N SER A 364 -4.00 -17.54 13.64
CA SER A 364 -4.11 -16.10 13.41
C SER A 364 -4.91 -15.73 12.16
N VAL A 365 -5.43 -16.71 11.43
CA VAL A 365 -6.20 -16.54 10.18
C VAL A 365 -7.45 -17.41 10.19
N ASP A 366 -8.46 -17.00 9.43
CA ASP A 366 -9.69 -17.78 9.33
C ASP A 366 -9.47 -19.12 8.60
N ASP A 367 -10.04 -20.19 9.15
CA ASP A 367 -10.05 -21.51 8.55
C ASP A 367 -11.47 -21.93 8.14
N TYR A 368 -11.61 -22.30 6.86
CA TYR A 368 -12.88 -22.69 6.25
C TYR A 368 -13.00 -24.20 6.04
N HIS A 369 -12.06 -24.98 6.58
CA HIS A 369 -12.20 -26.44 6.62
C HIS A 369 -13.45 -26.86 7.39
N LEU A 370 -14.13 -27.86 6.86
CA LEU A 370 -15.17 -28.59 7.59
C LEU A 370 -14.53 -29.40 8.72
N PRO A 371 -15.29 -29.84 9.74
CA PRO A 371 -14.76 -30.64 10.84
C PRO A 371 -14.07 -31.95 10.43
N ASN A 372 -14.31 -32.44 9.21
CA ASN A 372 -13.63 -33.60 8.64
C ASN A 372 -12.28 -33.26 7.95
N GLY A 373 -11.82 -32.01 8.03
CA GLY A 373 -10.60 -31.51 7.41
C GLY A 373 -10.69 -31.22 5.91
N SER A 374 -11.88 -31.33 5.30
CA SER A 374 -12.05 -31.01 3.87
C SER A 374 -12.52 -29.58 3.66
N LEU A 375 -12.00 -28.92 2.63
CA LEU A 375 -12.49 -27.62 2.20
C LEU A 375 -13.78 -27.80 1.36
N PRO A 376 -14.85 -27.03 1.60
CA PRO A 376 -16.07 -27.10 0.80
C PRO A 376 -15.79 -26.96 -0.70
N ASN A 377 -16.47 -27.77 -1.53
CA ASN A 377 -16.36 -27.67 -2.98
C ASN A 377 -17.20 -26.54 -3.57
N ASP A 378 -17.11 -25.36 -2.95
CA ASP A 378 -17.71 -24.10 -3.39
C ASP A 378 -16.55 -23.16 -3.79
N PRO A 379 -16.53 -22.63 -5.02
CA PRO A 379 -15.43 -21.77 -5.48
C PRO A 379 -15.28 -20.50 -4.63
N ASN A 380 -16.38 -19.91 -4.13
CA ASN A 380 -16.31 -18.70 -3.31
C ASN A 380 -15.73 -19.01 -1.93
N VAL A 381 -16.06 -20.16 -1.35
CA VAL A 381 -15.48 -20.58 -0.06
C VAL A 381 -13.98 -20.84 -0.20
N LYS A 382 -13.56 -21.45 -1.32
CA LYS A 382 -12.14 -21.64 -1.61
C LYS A 382 -11.41 -20.31 -1.79
N GLU A 383 -12.02 -19.36 -2.49
CA GLU A 383 -11.47 -18.03 -2.66
C GLU A 383 -11.36 -17.29 -1.31
N LEU A 384 -12.40 -17.29 -0.49
CA LEU A 384 -12.37 -16.72 0.86
C LEU A 384 -11.28 -17.36 1.72
N HIS A 385 -11.10 -18.68 1.63
CA HIS A 385 -10.06 -19.41 2.34
C HIS A 385 -8.64 -18.94 1.94
N ILE A 386 -8.42 -18.73 0.65
CA ILE A 386 -7.15 -18.19 0.12
C ILE A 386 -6.97 -16.73 0.60
N LEU A 387 -7.99 -15.88 0.44
CA LEU A 387 -7.94 -14.47 0.81
C LEU A 387 -7.72 -14.24 2.32
N ALA A 388 -8.27 -15.12 3.16
CA ALA A 388 -8.04 -15.10 4.61
C ALA A 388 -6.57 -15.29 4.99
N ARG A 389 -5.74 -15.87 4.10
CA ARG A 389 -4.29 -16.06 4.31
C ARG A 389 -3.46 -15.01 3.58
N THR A 390 -3.85 -14.66 2.35
CA THR A 390 -3.07 -13.74 1.52
C THR A 390 -3.24 -12.28 1.93
N ASN A 391 -4.45 -11.84 2.34
CA ASN A 391 -4.68 -10.45 2.73
C ASN A 391 -3.89 -10.06 3.99
N PRO A 392 -3.92 -10.84 5.09
CA PRO A 392 -3.09 -10.54 6.25
C PRO A 392 -1.60 -10.55 5.92
N PHE A 393 -1.13 -11.48 5.09
CA PHE A 393 0.27 -11.49 4.62
C PHE A 393 0.67 -10.15 3.97
N TYR A 394 -0.13 -9.62 3.04
CA TYR A 394 0.20 -8.35 2.38
C TYR A 394 0.15 -7.15 3.33
N LEU A 395 -0.83 -7.10 4.25
CA LEU A 395 -0.89 -6.04 5.26
C LEU A 395 0.33 -6.09 6.20
N LEU A 396 0.62 -7.27 6.75
CA LEU A 396 1.70 -7.48 7.71
C LEU A 396 3.08 -7.36 7.07
N SER A 397 3.23 -7.66 5.78
CA SER A 397 4.47 -7.42 5.02
C SER A 397 4.79 -5.93 4.91
N ASN A 398 3.79 -5.05 4.99
CA ASN A 398 3.97 -3.60 4.93
C ASN A 398 4.00 -2.93 6.32
N MET A 399 4.10 -3.70 7.40
CA MET A 399 4.19 -3.18 8.78
C MET A 399 5.42 -3.75 9.49
N VAL A 400 6.14 -2.91 10.24
CA VAL A 400 7.25 -3.40 11.07
C VAL A 400 6.68 -4.06 12.33
N GLY A 401 7.15 -5.27 12.62
CA GLY A 401 6.73 -6.04 13.78
C GLY A 401 7.49 -5.66 15.06
N PRO A 402 6.92 -5.93 16.24
CA PRO A 402 7.52 -5.61 17.54
C PRO A 402 8.87 -6.31 17.76
N ASN A 403 9.00 -7.59 17.39
CA ASN A 403 10.26 -8.32 17.48
C ASN A 403 11.34 -7.68 16.60
N ALA A 404 10.96 -7.21 15.41
CA ALA A 404 11.87 -6.54 14.48
C ALA A 404 12.36 -5.18 15.03
N VAL A 405 11.49 -4.41 15.71
CA VAL A 405 11.89 -3.19 16.42
C VAL A 405 12.88 -3.50 17.55
N VAL A 406 12.63 -4.56 18.33
CA VAL A 406 13.55 -5.01 19.40
C VAL A 406 14.89 -5.47 18.82
N ALA A 407 14.87 -6.28 17.76
CA ALA A 407 16.07 -6.75 17.07
C ALA A 407 16.91 -5.61 16.48
N ALA A 408 16.26 -4.50 16.11
CA ALA A 408 16.90 -3.25 15.69
C ALA A 408 17.29 -2.33 16.86
N GLY A 409 17.34 -2.83 18.10
CA GLY A 409 17.78 -2.07 19.27
C GLY A 409 16.70 -1.11 19.82
N ASN A 410 15.43 -1.50 19.74
CA ASN A 410 14.27 -0.65 20.07
C ASN A 410 14.22 0.65 19.27
N ASN A 411 14.57 0.58 17.98
CA ASN A 411 14.57 1.75 17.10
C ASN A 411 13.12 2.22 16.82
N THR A 412 12.69 3.25 17.56
CA THR A 412 11.36 3.85 17.47
C THR A 412 11.10 4.60 16.17
N LYS A 413 12.05 4.64 15.23
CA LYS A 413 11.85 5.23 13.90
C LYS A 413 11.33 4.24 12.86
N LEU A 414 11.25 2.95 13.19
CA LEU A 414 10.84 1.91 12.25
C LEU A 414 9.32 1.73 12.17
N ASP A 415 8.61 1.90 13.29
CA ASP A 415 7.17 1.62 13.40
C ASP A 415 6.31 2.89 13.48
N ILE A 416 6.76 3.97 12.82
CA ILE A 416 6.10 5.28 12.78
C ILE A 416 5.65 5.67 11.36
N TYR A 417 5.67 4.71 10.43
CA TYR A 417 5.22 4.86 9.06
C TYR A 417 4.01 3.95 8.84
N SER A 418 2.91 4.53 8.37
CA SER A 418 1.67 3.80 8.05
C SER A 418 1.79 3.08 6.70
N ILE A 419 0.76 2.34 6.31
CA ILE A 419 0.73 1.59 5.04
C ILE A 419 0.31 2.51 3.88
N PRO A 420 1.14 2.65 2.82
CA PRO A 420 0.73 3.30 1.59
C PRO A 420 -0.31 2.47 0.83
N VAL A 421 -1.15 3.13 0.01
CA VAL A 421 -2.26 2.46 -0.71
C VAL A 421 -1.83 1.22 -1.51
N CYS A 422 -0.66 1.24 -2.17
CA CYS A 422 -0.09 0.07 -2.87
C CYS A 422 1.14 -0.55 -2.17
N GLY A 423 1.33 -0.29 -0.88
CA GLY A 423 2.46 -0.81 -0.11
C GLY A 423 3.84 -0.31 -0.58
N LEU A 424 4.89 -1.02 -0.20
CA LEU A 424 6.30 -0.64 -0.43
C LEU A 424 6.90 -1.20 -1.74
N GLY A 425 6.08 -1.82 -2.59
CA GLY A 425 6.49 -2.37 -3.89
C GLY A 425 5.95 -1.58 -5.09
N SER A 426 5.27 -0.46 -4.87
CA SER A 426 4.68 0.37 -5.94
C SER A 426 4.66 1.84 -5.54
N ASP A 427 4.61 2.74 -6.53
CA ASP A 427 4.46 4.17 -6.33
C ASP A 427 3.05 4.71 -6.65
N CYS A 428 2.08 3.82 -6.82
CA CYS A 428 0.67 4.21 -7.00
C CYS A 428 0.21 5.16 -5.86
N TYR A 429 -0.73 6.07 -6.16
CA TYR A 429 -1.18 7.12 -5.23
C TYR A 429 -0.02 7.91 -4.60
N GLY A 430 1.14 7.98 -5.28
CA GLY A 430 2.34 8.66 -4.79
C GLY A 430 2.94 8.03 -3.54
N GLY A 431 2.55 6.80 -3.18
CA GLY A 431 2.91 6.16 -1.91
C GLY A 431 2.47 6.96 -0.69
N MET A 432 1.37 7.73 -0.80
CA MET A 432 0.83 8.53 0.29
C MET A 432 -0.08 7.70 1.22
N ILE A 433 -0.30 8.23 2.41
CA ILE A 433 -1.17 7.67 3.44
C ILE A 433 -2.52 8.39 3.40
N PHE A 434 -3.58 7.60 3.34
CA PHE A 434 -4.97 8.02 3.25
C PHE A 434 -5.77 7.51 4.45
N TRP A 435 -7.05 7.87 4.53
CA TRP A 435 -8.02 7.24 5.43
C TRP A 435 -8.14 5.72 5.25
N ASP A 436 -7.71 5.17 4.11
CA ASP A 436 -7.59 3.73 3.84
C ASP A 436 -6.87 2.97 4.97
N ALA A 437 -5.77 3.56 5.45
CA ALA A 437 -4.99 2.96 6.52
C ALA A 437 -5.79 2.87 7.82
N ASP A 438 -6.57 3.91 8.15
CA ASP A 438 -7.29 4.04 9.42
C ASP A 438 -8.62 3.25 9.42
N VAL A 439 -9.34 3.23 8.29
CA VAL A 439 -10.71 2.68 8.18
C VAL A 439 -10.74 1.26 7.63
N TRP A 440 -9.88 0.93 6.67
CA TRP A 440 -9.97 -0.34 5.94
C TRP A 440 -8.86 -1.32 6.35
N MET A 441 -7.64 -0.82 6.57
CA MET A 441 -6.50 -1.69 6.90
C MET A 441 -6.35 -1.91 8.41
N ALA A 442 -6.37 -0.84 9.21
CA ALA A 442 -6.12 -0.93 10.65
C ALA A 442 -7.12 -1.81 11.42
N PRO A 443 -8.45 -1.77 11.21
CA PRO A 443 -9.38 -2.45 12.12
C PRO A 443 -9.16 -3.97 12.20
N GLY A 444 -8.97 -4.65 11.06
CA GLY A 444 -8.69 -6.08 11.04
C GLY A 444 -7.35 -6.42 11.70
N VAL A 445 -6.33 -5.58 11.50
CA VAL A 445 -5.01 -5.75 12.10
C VAL A 445 -5.02 -5.40 13.59
N GLN A 446 -5.83 -4.45 14.05
CA GLN A 446 -5.93 -4.13 15.47
C GLN A 446 -6.44 -5.32 16.27
N VAL A 447 -7.45 -6.04 15.75
CA VAL A 447 -8.01 -7.22 16.41
C VAL A 447 -7.03 -8.40 16.38
N SER A 448 -6.42 -8.67 15.23
CA SER A 448 -5.55 -9.85 15.05
C SER A 448 -4.11 -9.64 15.50
N HIS A 449 -3.54 -8.45 15.28
CA HIS A 449 -2.13 -8.10 15.49
C HIS A 449 -1.98 -6.67 16.05
N PRO A 450 -2.52 -6.36 17.24
CA PRO A 450 -2.61 -4.98 17.77
C PRO A 450 -1.26 -4.24 17.83
N GLN A 451 -0.16 -4.96 18.05
CA GLN A 451 1.18 -4.38 18.06
C GLN A 451 1.66 -3.93 16.66
N HIS A 452 1.25 -4.62 15.60
CA HIS A 452 1.53 -4.18 14.22
C HIS A 452 0.67 -2.97 13.83
N ALA A 453 -0.59 -2.93 14.28
CA ALA A 453 -1.47 -1.80 14.03
C ALA A 453 -0.95 -0.46 14.61
N GLN A 454 -0.02 -0.50 15.57
CA GLN A 454 0.67 0.69 16.07
C GLN A 454 1.36 1.51 14.97
N ASN A 455 1.78 0.89 13.86
CA ASN A 455 2.38 1.59 12.72
C ASN A 455 1.44 2.70 12.19
N VAL A 456 0.13 2.42 12.11
CA VAL A 456 -0.90 3.39 11.68
C VAL A 456 -1.13 4.46 12.75
N ILE A 457 -1.26 4.04 14.01
CA ILE A 457 -1.55 4.94 15.14
C ILE A 457 -0.40 5.93 15.36
N LYS A 458 0.83 5.42 15.46
CA LYS A 458 2.04 6.23 15.66
C LYS A 458 2.32 7.17 14.50
N TYR A 459 1.97 6.80 13.26
CA TYR A 459 2.07 7.71 12.12
C TYR A 459 1.21 8.96 12.31
N ARG A 460 -0.04 8.81 12.78
CA ARG A 460 -0.91 9.97 13.06
C ARG A 460 -0.38 10.79 14.24
N VAL A 461 0.07 10.13 15.32
CA VAL A 461 0.71 10.81 16.47
C VAL A 461 1.92 11.64 16.04
N LYS A 462 2.80 11.09 15.20
CA LYS A 462 3.98 11.79 14.65
C LYS A 462 3.63 13.10 13.94
N HIS A 463 2.49 13.14 13.24
CA HIS A 463 2.06 14.29 12.44
C HIS A 463 1.12 15.25 13.18
N PHE A 464 0.83 15.01 14.46
CA PHE A 464 -0.14 15.81 15.20
C PHE A 464 0.22 17.31 15.28
N GLU A 465 1.49 17.64 15.52
CA GLU A 465 1.92 19.04 15.57
C GLU A 465 1.82 19.74 14.21
N GLN A 466 2.04 19.00 13.11
CA GLN A 466 1.77 19.54 11.78
C GLN A 466 0.25 19.72 11.58
N ALA A 467 -0.58 18.77 12.00
CA ALA A 467 -2.04 18.88 11.88
C ALA A 467 -2.61 20.10 12.65
N LYS A 468 -2.01 20.45 13.79
CA LYS A 468 -2.33 21.71 14.50
C LYS A 468 -1.93 22.95 13.70
N SER A 469 -0.75 22.90 13.06
CA SER A 469 -0.26 24.00 12.21
C SER A 469 -1.10 24.18 10.94
N ASN A 470 -1.61 23.08 10.38
CA ASN A 470 -2.48 23.06 9.21
C ASN A 470 -3.78 23.86 9.40
N VAL A 471 -4.29 23.99 10.62
CA VAL A 471 -5.46 24.85 10.89
C VAL A 471 -5.19 26.30 10.48
N GLY A 472 -3.94 26.76 10.60
CA GLY A 472 -3.51 28.08 10.17
C GLY A 472 -3.62 28.33 8.66
N THR A 473 -3.80 27.28 7.85
CA THR A 473 -4.00 27.43 6.40
C THR A 473 -5.46 27.66 6.01
N ALA A 474 -6.38 27.88 6.96
CA ALA A 474 -7.78 28.16 6.67
C ALA A 474 -8.01 29.35 5.73
N TYR A 475 -7.04 30.26 5.58
CA TYR A 475 -7.10 31.34 4.60
C TYR A 475 -7.15 30.85 3.14
N THR A 476 -6.81 29.59 2.90
CA THR A 476 -6.90 28.97 1.57
C THR A 476 -8.32 28.48 1.26
N SER A 477 -9.26 28.48 2.21
CA SER A 477 -10.56 27.81 2.04
C SER A 477 -11.75 28.75 1.99
N SER A 478 -12.94 28.18 1.79
CA SER A 478 -14.26 28.80 1.95
C SER A 478 -14.48 29.36 3.36
N LYS A 479 -13.60 28.99 4.31
CA LYS A 479 -13.59 29.44 5.70
C LYS A 479 -12.51 30.50 5.98
N ASN A 480 -12.05 31.23 4.97
CA ASN A 480 -11.07 32.33 5.08
C ASN A 480 -11.65 33.57 5.79
N GLN A 481 -11.89 33.44 7.09
CA GLN A 481 -12.37 34.49 7.98
C GLN A 481 -11.38 34.65 9.13
N THR A 482 -10.84 35.85 9.31
CA THR A 482 -9.89 36.14 10.39
C THR A 482 -10.51 35.83 11.75
N GLY A 483 -9.80 35.08 12.58
CA GLY A 483 -10.26 34.70 13.92
C GLY A 483 -11.32 33.61 13.96
N ARG A 484 -11.65 32.97 12.83
CA ARG A 484 -12.59 31.85 12.80
C ARG A 484 -12.08 30.61 13.53
N PHE A 485 -10.81 30.27 13.33
CA PHE A 485 -10.17 29.13 13.97
C PHE A 485 -9.25 29.58 15.10
N THR A 486 -9.47 29.07 16.30
CA THR A 486 -8.67 29.42 17.49
C THR A 486 -7.60 28.36 17.79
N PRO A 487 -6.53 28.71 18.52
CA PRO A 487 -5.50 27.74 18.89
C PRO A 487 -6.09 26.54 19.65
N GLY A 488 -5.70 25.33 19.25
CA GLY A 488 -6.15 24.08 19.87
C GLY A 488 -6.81 23.10 18.91
N GLY A 489 -7.19 23.55 17.71
CA GLY A 489 -7.67 22.70 16.63
C GLY A 489 -6.53 21.88 15.98
N ALA A 490 -6.88 20.76 15.36
CA ALA A 490 -6.01 20.02 14.44
C ALA A 490 -6.80 19.54 13.24
N VAL A 491 -6.18 19.61 12.06
CA VAL A 491 -6.71 19.08 10.80
C VAL A 491 -5.61 18.36 10.02
N TYR A 492 -5.83 17.08 9.78
CA TYR A 492 -4.99 16.26 8.92
C TYR A 492 -5.41 16.45 7.45
N PRO A 493 -4.44 16.45 6.52
CA PRO A 493 -4.72 16.54 5.09
C PRO A 493 -5.36 15.24 4.59
N TRP A 494 -6.10 15.35 3.47
CA TRP A 494 -6.68 14.19 2.78
C TRP A 494 -5.63 13.12 2.44
N THR A 495 -4.49 13.55 1.91
CA THR A 495 -3.31 12.70 1.66
C THR A 495 -2.17 13.18 2.52
N SER A 496 -1.44 12.24 3.12
CA SER A 496 -0.30 12.54 3.99
C SER A 496 0.95 11.81 3.52
N ALA A 497 2.10 12.48 3.59
CA ALA A 497 3.39 11.94 3.17
C ALA A 497 4.47 12.37 4.18
N ARG A 498 5.59 12.94 3.71
CA ARG A 498 6.74 13.31 4.55
C ARG A 498 6.42 14.28 5.68
N TYR A 499 5.69 15.34 5.35
CA TYR A 499 5.51 16.48 6.24
C TYR A 499 4.13 16.51 6.89
N GLY A 500 3.12 15.87 6.30
CA GLY A 500 1.73 15.90 6.78
C GLY A 500 1.07 17.28 6.67
N ASN A 501 1.59 18.16 5.82
CA ASN A 501 1.06 19.50 5.57
C ASN A 501 -0.09 19.46 4.54
N CYS A 502 -0.90 20.51 4.52
CA CYS A 502 -1.91 20.69 3.46
C CYS A 502 -1.22 21.00 2.13
N THR A 503 -1.56 20.24 1.09
CA THR A 503 -1.00 20.42 -0.26
C THR A 503 -2.11 20.36 -1.32
N GLY A 504 -1.75 20.49 -2.60
CA GLY A 504 -2.69 20.40 -3.71
C GLY A 504 -3.21 18.98 -3.95
N THR A 505 -2.49 17.94 -3.52
CA THR A 505 -3.03 16.57 -3.50
C THR A 505 -3.70 16.23 -2.17
N GLY A 506 -3.22 16.81 -1.06
CA GLY A 506 -3.74 16.61 0.29
C GLY A 506 -4.37 17.88 0.87
N ALA A 507 -5.50 18.32 0.33
CA ALA A 507 -6.21 19.47 0.88
C ALA A 507 -6.74 19.15 2.30
N CYS A 508 -6.58 20.08 3.23
CA CYS A 508 -7.15 19.97 4.59
C CYS A 508 -8.55 20.58 4.71
N PHE A 509 -8.92 21.43 3.75
CA PHE A 509 -10.17 22.15 3.73
C PHE A 509 -10.86 21.98 2.38
N ASP A 510 -12.17 22.17 2.40
CA ASP A 510 -13.08 22.17 1.26
C ASP A 510 -13.10 20.87 0.45
N TYR A 511 -12.88 19.75 1.14
CA TYR A 511 -12.84 18.43 0.55
C TYR A 511 -13.31 17.38 1.58
N GLU A 512 -12.63 16.24 1.66
CA GLU A 512 -12.96 15.11 2.53
C GLU A 512 -12.53 15.32 3.98
N TYR A 513 -13.32 16.12 4.71
CA TYR A 513 -13.10 16.38 6.13
C TYR A 513 -13.22 15.13 7.01
N HIS A 514 -13.95 14.10 6.57
CA HIS A 514 -14.25 12.91 7.38
C HIS A 514 -13.00 12.14 7.82
N LEU A 515 -11.91 12.19 7.07
CA LEU A 515 -10.62 11.57 7.42
C LEU A 515 -10.21 11.88 8.86
N ASN A 516 -10.53 13.07 9.37
CA ASN A 516 -10.20 13.46 10.74
C ASN A 516 -11.00 12.70 11.80
N GLY A 517 -12.28 12.43 11.56
CA GLY A 517 -13.05 11.55 12.46
C GLY A 517 -12.69 10.09 12.29
N ASP A 518 -12.31 9.67 11.08
CA ASP A 518 -11.84 8.30 10.81
C ASP A 518 -10.57 7.96 11.62
N ILE A 519 -9.61 8.89 11.71
CA ILE A 519 -8.44 8.76 12.58
C ILE A 519 -8.86 8.54 14.04
N SER A 520 -9.85 9.29 14.51
CA SER A 520 -10.32 9.17 15.90
C SER A 520 -11.06 7.86 16.13
N LEU A 521 -11.79 7.35 15.15
CA LEU A 521 -12.37 6.01 15.20
C LEU A 521 -11.28 4.93 15.33
N ALA A 522 -10.18 5.05 14.58
CA ALA A 522 -9.04 4.14 14.71
C ALA A 522 -8.39 4.21 16.11
N PHE A 523 -8.34 5.39 16.73
CA PHE A 523 -7.86 5.55 18.11
C PHE A 523 -8.80 4.92 19.14
N ASN A 524 -10.11 5.10 18.97
CA ASN A 524 -11.11 4.51 19.85
C ASN A 524 -11.04 2.97 19.78
N ASN A 525 -11.00 2.41 18.56
CA ASN A 525 -10.81 0.98 18.35
C ASN A 525 -9.52 0.49 18.98
N HIS A 526 -8.42 1.24 18.82
CA HIS A 526 -7.14 0.91 19.45
C HIS A 526 -7.29 0.76 20.97
N MET A 527 -7.87 1.74 21.65
CA MET A 527 -8.08 1.69 23.10
C MET A 527 -8.97 0.52 23.52
N ILE A 528 -10.09 0.31 22.81
CA ILE A 528 -11.04 -0.76 23.12
C ILE A 528 -10.37 -2.14 22.99
N ILE A 529 -9.52 -2.32 21.98
CA ILE A 529 -8.88 -3.60 21.69
C ILE A 529 -7.67 -3.86 22.60
N THR A 530 -6.82 -2.85 22.83
CA THR A 530 -5.59 -3.03 23.63
C THR A 530 -5.81 -2.85 25.12
N GLY A 531 -6.83 -2.11 25.52
CA GLY A 531 -7.04 -1.68 26.90
C GLY A 531 -5.99 -0.67 27.41
N ASP A 532 -5.14 -0.11 26.53
CA ASP A 532 -4.09 0.84 26.91
C ASP A 532 -4.67 2.24 27.16
N GLY A 533 -5.32 2.37 28.31
CA GLY A 533 -5.98 3.60 28.72
C GLY A 533 -5.02 4.75 29.03
N GLU A 534 -3.78 4.46 29.45
CA GLU A 534 -2.77 5.50 29.72
C GLU A 534 -2.30 6.13 28.41
N TYR A 535 -1.88 5.31 27.43
CA TYR A 535 -1.49 5.82 26.12
C TYR A 535 -2.63 6.54 25.41
N PHE A 536 -3.84 5.98 25.45
CA PHE A 536 -5.01 6.64 24.88
C PHE A 536 -5.27 7.99 25.56
N ASN A 537 -5.32 8.04 26.89
CA ASN A 537 -5.59 9.28 27.62
C ASN A 537 -4.52 10.35 27.36
N ASP A 538 -3.25 9.98 27.36
CA ASP A 538 -2.15 10.95 27.35
C ASP A 538 -1.73 11.34 25.93
N THR A 539 -1.97 10.47 24.94
CA THR A 539 -1.51 10.67 23.56
C THR A 539 -2.66 10.80 22.57
N LEU A 540 -3.62 9.86 22.54
CA LEU A 540 -4.62 9.78 21.47
C LEU A 540 -5.83 10.70 21.71
N LEU A 541 -6.37 10.71 22.93
CA LEU A 541 -7.51 11.54 23.30
C LEU A 541 -7.25 13.05 23.14
N PRO A 542 -6.05 13.60 23.42
CA PRO A 542 -5.72 14.98 23.06
C PRO A 542 -5.86 15.28 21.57
N ILE A 543 -5.51 14.34 20.69
CA ILE A 543 -5.67 14.49 19.24
C ILE A 543 -7.16 14.52 18.88
N SER A 544 -7.96 13.58 19.39
CA SER A 544 -9.41 13.57 19.18
C SER A 544 -10.09 14.85 19.70
N ASN A 545 -9.62 15.40 20.83
CA ASN A 545 -10.06 16.69 21.35
C ASN A 545 -9.73 17.85 20.38
N SER A 546 -8.52 17.88 19.82
CA SER A 546 -8.12 18.90 18.85
C SER A 546 -8.91 18.79 17.53
N ILE A 547 -9.22 17.59 17.08
CA ILE A 547 -10.09 17.36 15.92
C ILE A 547 -11.53 17.81 16.22
N ALA A 548 -12.06 17.51 17.40
CA ALA A 548 -13.37 18.00 17.82
C ALA A 548 -13.40 19.53 17.88
N HIS A 549 -12.35 20.16 18.42
CA HIS A 549 -12.22 21.60 18.44
C HIS A 549 -12.26 22.20 17.02
N PHE A 550 -11.50 21.62 16.09
CA PHE A 550 -11.53 22.01 14.67
C PHE A 550 -12.93 21.89 14.07
N PHE A 551 -13.61 20.74 14.21
CA PHE A 551 -14.97 20.56 13.69
C PHE A 551 -15.96 21.56 14.29
N ALA A 552 -15.83 21.92 15.57
CA ALA A 552 -16.71 22.88 16.21
C ALA A 552 -16.64 24.28 15.57
N GLU A 553 -15.47 24.67 15.07
CA GLU A 553 -15.21 25.94 14.37
C GLU A 553 -15.44 25.85 12.85
N LEU A 554 -15.37 24.64 12.30
CA LEU A 554 -15.67 24.37 10.89
C LEU A 554 -17.16 24.59 10.57
N LEU A 555 -18.05 24.14 11.46
CA LEU A 555 -19.51 24.21 11.27
C LEU A 555 -20.06 25.64 11.36
N ASP A 556 -21.04 25.96 10.50
CA ASP A 556 -21.80 27.21 10.57
C ASP A 556 -23.19 26.96 11.13
N TYR A 557 -23.66 27.85 12.01
CA TYR A 557 -25.05 27.82 12.44
C TYR A 557 -25.92 28.57 11.43
N ASN A 558 -26.89 27.88 10.85
CA ASN A 558 -27.83 28.45 9.92
C ASN A 558 -29.13 28.81 10.66
N GLU A 559 -29.40 30.11 10.80
CA GLU A 559 -30.59 30.63 11.50
C GLU A 559 -31.92 30.19 10.88
N THR A 560 -31.92 29.92 9.56
CA THR A 560 -33.13 29.52 8.83
C THR A 560 -33.48 28.07 9.11
N SER A 561 -32.50 27.17 8.97
CA SER A 561 -32.71 25.75 9.29
C SER A 561 -32.70 25.48 10.79
N ARG A 562 -32.15 26.40 11.60
CA ARG A 562 -31.85 26.25 13.03
C ARG A 562 -30.96 25.04 13.29
N ALA A 563 -29.96 24.85 12.45
CA ALA A 563 -29.04 23.72 12.50
C ALA A 563 -27.59 24.16 12.30
N TYR A 564 -26.66 23.38 12.85
CA TYR A 564 -25.25 23.47 12.45
C TYR A 564 -25.04 22.67 11.18
N GLU A 565 -24.38 23.29 10.21
CA GLU A 565 -24.23 22.81 8.85
C GLU A 565 -22.75 22.76 8.46
N ILE A 566 -22.38 21.73 7.71
CA ILE A 566 -21.08 21.64 7.05
C ILE A 566 -21.24 22.05 5.59
N TRP A 567 -20.32 22.88 5.12
CA TRP A 567 -20.38 23.46 3.78
C TRP A 567 -19.13 23.10 3.01
N ASN A 568 -19.28 22.98 1.70
CA ASN A 568 -18.18 22.76 0.76
C ASN A 568 -17.36 21.53 1.14
N ALA A 569 -18.00 20.38 1.29
CA ALA A 569 -17.37 19.15 1.75
C ALA A 569 -17.59 18.01 0.75
N THR A 570 -16.79 16.97 0.86
CA THR A 570 -16.90 15.77 0.03
C THR A 570 -17.02 14.57 0.96
N ASP A 571 -17.99 13.71 0.69
CA ASP A 571 -18.16 12.45 1.39
C ASP A 571 -17.32 11.37 0.67
N PRO A 572 -17.22 10.14 1.19
CA PRO A 572 -16.50 9.05 0.51
C PRO A 572 -16.91 8.78 -0.94
N ASP A 573 -18.11 9.22 -1.35
CA ASP A 573 -18.50 9.30 -2.76
C ASP A 573 -17.87 10.55 -3.40
N GLU A 574 -16.62 10.41 -3.85
CA GLU A 574 -15.82 11.48 -4.45
C GLU A 574 -16.44 12.07 -5.74
N TYR A 575 -17.42 11.39 -6.37
CA TYR A 575 -18.14 11.95 -7.50
C TYR A 575 -19.09 13.10 -7.10
N ALA A 576 -19.48 13.17 -5.83
CA ALA A 576 -20.26 14.25 -5.25
C ALA A 576 -19.35 15.21 -4.45
N ASN A 577 -18.52 15.95 -5.17
CA ASN A 577 -17.52 16.84 -4.60
C ASN A 577 -18.09 18.23 -4.25
N GLN A 578 -17.61 18.85 -3.15
CA GLN A 578 -17.94 20.24 -2.76
C GLN A 578 -19.44 20.48 -2.50
N VAL A 579 -20.09 19.52 -1.84
CA VAL A 579 -21.51 19.54 -1.52
C VAL A 579 -21.72 20.00 -0.06
N ASN A 580 -22.86 20.64 0.22
CA ASN A 580 -23.24 21.06 1.57
C ASN A 580 -24.06 19.98 2.26
N ASN A 581 -23.93 19.88 3.59
CA ASN A 581 -24.70 18.98 4.46
C ASN A 581 -24.73 17.54 3.95
N ILE A 582 -23.54 17.02 3.68
CA ILE A 582 -23.29 15.64 3.25
C ILE A 582 -23.51 14.66 4.40
N GLY A 583 -24.09 13.50 4.09
CA GLY A 583 -24.67 12.60 5.10
C GLY A 583 -23.63 11.93 6.00
N PHE A 584 -22.58 11.35 5.41
CA PHE A 584 -21.59 10.56 6.15
C PHE A 584 -20.75 11.44 7.07
N THR A 585 -20.14 12.50 6.53
CA THR A 585 -19.29 13.42 7.31
C THR A 585 -20.08 14.11 8.42
N THR A 586 -21.35 14.47 8.19
CA THR A 586 -22.20 15.09 9.23
C THR A 586 -22.45 14.11 10.38
N ALA A 587 -22.76 12.83 10.08
CA ALA A 587 -22.95 11.81 11.10
C ALA A 587 -21.66 11.52 11.88
N LEU A 588 -20.54 11.44 11.18
CA LEU A 588 -19.22 11.21 11.77
C LEU A 588 -18.82 12.35 12.71
N ILE A 589 -19.03 13.62 12.34
CA ILE A 589 -18.75 14.75 13.23
C ILE A 589 -19.65 14.73 14.48
N GLN A 590 -20.94 14.43 14.33
CA GLN A 590 -21.85 14.29 15.47
C GLN A 590 -21.35 13.24 16.45
N ARG A 591 -21.01 12.05 15.92
CA ARG A 591 -20.50 10.94 16.71
C ARG A 591 -19.18 11.28 17.39
N HIS A 592 -18.25 11.90 16.66
CA HIS A 592 -16.95 12.34 17.16
C HIS A 592 -17.09 13.27 18.37
N PHE A 593 -18.01 14.24 18.34
CA PHE A 593 -18.28 15.12 19.48
C PHE A 593 -18.76 14.39 20.73
N LEU A 594 -19.66 13.42 20.55
CA LEU A 594 -20.26 12.68 21.65
C LEU A 594 -19.24 11.71 22.26
N GLU A 595 -18.57 10.91 21.45
CA GLU A 595 -17.57 9.93 21.89
C GLU A 595 -16.37 10.61 22.55
N THR A 596 -15.84 11.69 21.95
CA THR A 596 -14.72 12.42 22.57
C THR A 596 -15.09 12.98 23.94
N ASN A 597 -16.33 13.48 24.11
CA ASN A 597 -16.83 13.93 25.42
C ASN A 597 -17.06 12.78 26.40
N GLU A 598 -17.50 11.62 25.92
CA GLU A 598 -17.63 10.42 26.73
C GLU A 598 -16.27 9.99 27.28
N PHE A 599 -15.27 9.81 26.41
CA PHE A 599 -13.91 9.46 26.81
C PHE A 599 -13.27 10.50 27.71
N ASN A 600 -13.46 11.80 27.44
CA ASN A 600 -13.04 12.84 28.37
C ASN A 600 -13.62 12.61 29.77
N GLY A 601 -14.89 12.21 29.87
CA GLY A 601 -15.51 11.85 31.14
C GLY A 601 -14.86 10.65 31.82
N TRP A 602 -14.61 9.57 31.07
CA TRP A 602 -14.00 8.34 31.59
C TRP A 602 -12.63 8.61 32.21
N PHE A 603 -11.84 9.47 31.58
CA PHE A 603 -10.48 9.82 32.03
C PHE A 603 -10.41 11.10 32.88
N GLY A 604 -11.55 11.61 33.36
CA GLY A 604 -11.58 12.78 34.26
C GLY A 604 -11.18 14.12 33.62
N ARG A 605 -11.10 14.19 32.28
CA ARG A 605 -10.90 15.42 31.51
C ARG A 605 -12.20 16.24 31.43
N GLN A 606 -12.06 17.55 31.23
CA GLN A 606 -13.21 18.44 31.14
C GLN A 606 -14.03 18.15 29.85
N LYS A 607 -15.27 17.66 30.01
CA LYS A 607 -16.25 17.61 28.91
C LYS A 607 -16.56 19.01 28.40
N LYS A 608 -16.86 19.13 27.10
CA LYS A 608 -17.26 20.39 26.44
C LYS A 608 -18.75 20.34 26.09
N PRO A 609 -19.64 20.97 26.89
CA PRO A 609 -21.08 20.98 26.63
C PRO A 609 -21.45 21.59 25.27
N THR A 610 -20.63 22.51 24.76
CA THR A 610 -20.80 23.13 23.44
C THR A 610 -20.73 22.13 22.30
N TRP A 611 -19.92 21.07 22.42
CA TRP A 611 -19.83 20.00 21.42
C TRP A 611 -21.10 19.14 21.42
N ALA A 612 -21.64 18.82 22.60
CA ALA A 612 -22.92 18.11 22.71
C ALA A 612 -24.10 18.95 22.18
N ASP A 613 -24.12 20.26 22.47
CA ASP A 613 -25.12 21.18 21.93
C ASP A 613 -25.06 21.24 20.39
N LYS A 614 -23.85 21.38 19.82
CA LYS A 614 -23.64 21.35 18.37
C LYS A 614 -24.14 20.04 17.77
N ALA A 615 -23.71 18.89 18.31
CA ALA A 615 -24.14 17.57 17.83
C ALA A 615 -25.68 17.43 17.83
N SER A 616 -26.36 17.88 18.89
CA SER A 616 -27.82 17.83 19.00
C SER A 616 -28.57 18.71 17.98
N LYS A 617 -27.87 19.70 17.39
CA LYS A 617 -28.41 20.67 16.43
C LYS A 617 -27.86 20.46 15.03
N MET A 618 -27.02 19.46 14.79
CA MET A 618 -26.67 19.04 13.44
C MET A 618 -27.81 18.19 12.89
N ARG A 619 -28.13 18.33 11.59
CA ARG A 619 -29.20 17.56 10.95
C ARG A 619 -28.63 16.66 9.87
N LEU A 620 -28.95 15.37 9.97
CA LEU A 620 -28.70 14.45 8.88
C LEU A 620 -29.70 14.70 7.76
N PRO A 621 -29.27 14.65 6.49
CA PRO A 621 -30.17 14.77 5.36
C PRO A 621 -30.99 13.48 5.27
N ILE A 622 -32.20 13.46 5.82
CA ILE A 622 -33.08 12.28 5.86
C ILE A 622 -34.24 12.50 4.90
N ASN A 623 -34.52 11.50 4.06
CA ASN A 623 -35.81 11.39 3.39
C ASN A 623 -36.73 10.52 4.27
N GLU A 624 -37.65 11.18 4.96
CA GLU A 624 -38.56 10.54 5.93
C GLU A 624 -39.55 9.57 5.28
N GLU A 625 -39.98 9.84 4.05
CA GLU A 625 -40.91 8.96 3.32
C GLU A 625 -40.25 7.63 2.96
N ALA A 626 -38.98 7.67 2.57
CA ALA A 626 -38.19 6.49 2.24
C ALA A 626 -37.45 5.87 3.44
N GLY A 627 -37.36 6.57 4.58
CA GLY A 627 -36.63 6.10 5.76
C GLY A 627 -35.12 5.97 5.54
N ILE A 628 -34.54 6.83 4.69
CA ILE A 628 -33.11 6.77 4.31
C ILE A 628 -32.39 8.08 4.64
N ILE A 629 -31.11 7.97 5.01
CA ILE A 629 -30.18 9.11 5.01
C ILE A 629 -29.69 9.28 3.57
N THR A 630 -29.86 10.45 2.99
CA THR A 630 -29.39 10.78 1.65
C THR A 630 -27.93 11.18 1.66
N SER A 631 -27.23 11.04 0.52
CA SER A 631 -25.82 11.44 0.40
C SER A 631 -25.61 12.94 0.62
N SER A 632 -26.61 13.77 0.28
CA SER A 632 -26.59 15.21 0.53
C SER A 632 -28.00 15.79 0.63
N SER A 633 -28.11 17.06 1.03
CA SER A 633 -29.37 17.80 0.99
C SER A 633 -29.92 18.02 -0.43
N TRP A 634 -29.08 17.95 -1.47
CA TRP A 634 -29.50 18.10 -2.88
C TRP A 634 -30.14 16.83 -3.44
N THR A 635 -29.68 15.66 -2.99
CA THR A 635 -30.20 14.35 -3.42
C THR A 635 -31.67 14.15 -3.04
N ILE A 636 -32.17 14.90 -2.05
CA ILE A 636 -33.60 14.92 -1.65
C ILE A 636 -34.52 15.31 -2.83
N PHE A 637 -34.01 16.03 -3.83
CA PHE A 637 -34.79 16.52 -4.98
C PHE A 637 -34.54 15.76 -6.31
N SER A 638 -33.68 14.75 -6.31
CA SER A 638 -33.31 13.97 -7.51
C SER A 638 -33.81 12.53 -7.38
N THR A 639 -34.57 12.05 -8.37
CA THR A 639 -35.07 10.66 -8.47
C THR A 639 -33.98 9.62 -8.76
N THR A 640 -32.70 10.02 -8.81
CA THR A 640 -31.57 9.13 -9.09
C THR A 640 -30.85 8.80 -7.79
N LEU A 641 -31.22 7.66 -7.17
CA LEU A 641 -30.56 7.11 -5.99
C LEU A 641 -29.27 6.39 -6.38
N THR A 642 -28.13 6.83 -5.86
CA THR A 642 -26.92 6.00 -5.71
C THR A 642 -26.91 5.43 -4.29
N LEU A 643 -26.85 4.11 -4.16
CA LEU A 643 -26.89 3.37 -2.89
C LEU A 643 -25.49 3.31 -2.26
N THR A 644 -25.26 4.07 -1.19
CA THR A 644 -24.15 3.86 -0.23
C THR A 644 -24.72 3.34 1.09
N ALA A 645 -25.14 2.06 1.11
CA ALA A 645 -25.85 1.48 2.26
C ALA A 645 -24.98 0.70 3.27
N TRP A 646 -23.69 0.48 3.00
CA TRP A 646 -22.85 -0.39 3.87
C TRP A 646 -22.10 0.33 5.00
N LEU A 647 -21.75 1.62 4.84
CA LEU A 647 -21.00 2.38 5.87
C LEU A 647 -21.92 2.97 6.97
N ILE A 648 -23.15 3.35 6.61
CA ILE A 648 -24.09 3.99 7.54
C ILE A 648 -24.61 3.00 8.59
N SER A 649 -24.74 1.71 8.26
CA SER A 649 -25.29 0.69 9.16
C SER A 649 -24.37 0.39 10.35
N THR A 650 -23.04 0.37 10.17
CA THR A 650 -22.07 0.17 11.25
C THR A 650 -22.04 1.35 12.23
N ILE A 651 -22.25 2.58 11.73
CA ILE A 651 -22.35 3.78 12.55
C ILE A 651 -23.70 3.83 13.30
N MET A 652 -24.79 3.39 12.67
CA MET A 652 -26.15 3.44 13.23
C MET A 652 -26.48 2.29 14.20
N LEU A 653 -25.90 1.10 14.05
CA LEU A 653 -26.18 -0.06 14.93
C LEU A 653 -25.73 0.15 16.39
N GLN A 654 -24.89 1.15 16.67
CA GLN A 654 -24.47 1.51 18.03
C GLN A 654 -25.21 2.73 18.61
N ASN A 655 -26.13 3.37 17.87
CA ASN A 655 -26.94 4.50 18.34
C ASN A 655 -28.18 4.10 19.16
N ASN A 656 -28.29 2.82 19.58
CA ASN A 656 -29.42 2.36 20.39
C ASN A 656 -28.94 1.98 21.81
N PRO A 657 -29.03 2.87 22.81
CA PRO A 657 -28.47 2.66 24.14
C PRO A 657 -29.31 1.71 25.04
N SER A 658 -30.04 0.74 24.47
CA SER A 658 -31.00 -0.07 25.24
C SER A 658 -30.95 -1.60 25.10
N THR A 659 -29.99 -2.19 24.37
CA THR A 659 -29.95 -3.67 24.24
C THR A 659 -28.56 -4.30 24.28
N ALA A 660 -27.59 -3.71 24.99
CA ALA A 660 -26.28 -4.32 25.22
C ALA A 660 -25.98 -4.44 26.73
N LEU A 661 -26.89 -5.10 27.47
CA LEU A 661 -26.65 -5.67 28.79
C LEU A 661 -27.72 -6.76 29.03
N GLN A 662 -27.46 -7.94 28.46
CA GLN A 662 -27.83 -9.24 29.01
C GLN A 662 -26.85 -10.29 28.51
#